data_AF-A0AAE0K3H5-F1
#
_entry.id   AF-A0AAE0K3H5-F1
#
_cell.length_a   1.000
_cell.length_b   1.000
_cell.length_c   1.000
_cell.angle_alpha   90.00
_cell.angle_beta   90.00
_cell.angle_gamma   90.00
#
_symmetry.space_group_name_H-M   'P 1'
#
loop_
_entity.id
_entity.type
_entity.pdbx_description
1 polymer ?
#
loop_
_entity_poly.entity_id
_entity_poly.type
_entity_poly.pdbx_seq_one_letter_code
_entity_poly.pdbx_strand_id
1 'polypeptide(L)'
;MATVRNNEPTPVFKDSSFRAQWAAMSLRESLATTQAKIGVLPGTIKNKDITKLCPIASTRDGEREGTPQIDEFNIAIVGAGVAGLFTAMILDYLNKEYDLNAKYTIFEANKPERLGGRLYTHKFEQKDDKYPIGDHDYYDVGAMRFPKTGIMDRSLFDQIGMKVAEEKKKPKQGELIPYLFVGEKTPVLYNGIQVVVDRDISAAELNIPISEEYSTTSAGKVVDSQIEVYKDVYNKIGAKTFWQLLMSEADPFSVRQYLTNRGFNYDTIEFFEIMTTGNRWYDQAMSEMVLERLDFDAEADWFCVEGGSQQIALKMRDHIKDSHKIEFSKRVKAMSYVSVENGKVVGPSQLKDGDCSEKGKNVMVSVTLEGEDEVSEETRGPFHAVFNSAPLGAMQHMYLEGLNLNWVVKRAIRNLGYGASCKVGVRFKTLWWMQDKYGPIRGGQANTDLPIRCCVYPSYNVEDPVDQPGVLLASYTWSQEAERIGAHIKHGGSPESERRLRDLLLHDLARLHTSNEVDYAELRALLDDEYLDHFAYNWNADPHTVGAFAYFGPGQFRGMYPGLSKTDGKHVIIGEAASAHHAWVVGALESAVRGVYQFLFKHSHRSRAACKATEAYNYDNVPAPFGPLPAEYDRTQEVTIPCSEHGHSHGPGVVAQTSAIGEIARLQVWQETNRLKQGGDRLDPDRISEEAARPILRAIEQAIEASPLTPLPHHNGGVVAAGA
;
A
#
# COMPACT_ATOMS: atom_id res chain seq x y z
N MET A 1 34.78 50.84 -17.56
CA MET A 1 34.82 51.31 -16.17
C MET A 1 33.63 50.70 -15.42
N ALA A 2 33.86 50.29 -14.17
CA ALA A 2 33.05 49.45 -13.28
C ALA A 2 31.55 49.83 -13.15
N THR A 3 30.61 48.96 -12.75
CA THR A 3 30.53 48.27 -11.44
C THR A 3 29.39 47.22 -11.38
N VAL A 4 29.57 46.21 -10.52
CA VAL A 4 28.67 45.11 -10.13
C VAL A 4 27.44 45.58 -9.35
N ARG A 5 26.25 44.97 -9.53
CA ARG A 5 25.20 44.79 -8.49
C ARG A 5 24.38 43.49 -8.66
N ASN A 6 23.99 42.95 -7.51
CA ASN A 6 23.47 41.61 -7.18
C ASN A 6 22.05 41.26 -7.66
N ASN A 7 21.82 39.94 -7.72
CA ASN A 7 20.56 39.20 -7.86
C ASN A 7 19.52 39.45 -6.76
N GLU A 8 18.24 39.54 -7.15
CA GLU A 8 17.07 38.87 -6.53
C GLU A 8 15.97 38.68 -7.60
N PRO A 9 15.32 37.49 -7.73
CA PRO A 9 14.22 37.29 -8.67
C PRO A 9 12.84 37.58 -8.02
N THR A 10 12.04 38.39 -8.70
CA THR A 10 10.63 38.66 -8.40
C THR A 10 9.74 37.57 -9.03
N PRO A 11 8.64 37.11 -8.39
CA PRO A 11 7.71 36.18 -9.02
C PRO A 11 6.58 36.94 -9.73
N VAL A 12 6.24 36.56 -10.97
CA VAL A 12 5.01 36.99 -11.63
C VAL A 12 4.33 35.78 -12.28
N PHE A 13 3.32 35.25 -11.59
CA PHE A 13 2.22 34.50 -12.20
C PHE A 13 1.23 35.47 -12.84
N LYS A 14 0.92 35.27 -14.13
CA LYS A 14 -0.27 35.72 -14.88
C LYS A 14 -0.13 35.07 -16.27
N ASP A 15 -1.05 34.27 -16.81
CA ASP A 15 -2.49 34.46 -16.90
C ASP A 15 -3.24 33.11 -16.97
N SER A 16 -4.19 32.89 -16.07
CA SER A 16 -5.39 32.11 -16.39
C SER A 16 -6.58 33.06 -16.31
N SER A 17 -7.41 33.10 -17.36
CA SER A 17 -8.42 34.15 -17.48
C SER A 17 -9.38 34.13 -16.28
N PHE A 18 -9.81 35.33 -15.84
CA PHE A 18 -10.77 35.50 -14.74
C PHE A 18 -12.06 34.70 -14.97
N ARG A 19 -12.42 34.43 -16.24
CA ARG A 19 -13.54 33.54 -16.60
C ARG A 19 -13.29 32.07 -16.28
N ALA A 20 -12.08 31.55 -16.43
CA ALA A 20 -11.75 30.16 -16.10
C ALA A 20 -11.68 29.95 -14.58
N GLN A 21 -11.12 30.92 -13.85
CA GLN A 21 -11.12 30.92 -12.38
C GLN A 21 -12.54 31.11 -11.82
N TRP A 22 -13.33 32.00 -12.42
CA TRP A 22 -14.72 32.19 -12.03
C TRP A 22 -15.61 31.01 -12.43
N ALA A 23 -15.38 30.33 -13.55
CA ALA A 23 -16.11 29.12 -13.91
C ALA A 23 -15.77 27.95 -12.98
N ALA A 24 -14.51 27.76 -12.58
CA ALA A 24 -14.10 26.74 -11.61
C ALA A 24 -14.61 27.03 -10.20
N MET A 25 -14.61 28.30 -9.78
CA MET A 25 -15.16 28.73 -8.50
C MET A 25 -16.70 28.67 -8.50
N SER A 26 -17.36 29.11 -9.57
CA SER A 26 -18.81 29.00 -9.75
C SER A 26 -19.27 27.54 -9.86
N LEU A 27 -18.49 26.65 -10.48
CA LEU A 27 -18.75 25.21 -10.45
C LEU A 27 -18.60 24.64 -9.04
N ARG A 28 -17.56 25.04 -8.29
CA ARG A 28 -17.36 24.60 -6.89
C ARG A 28 -18.42 25.16 -5.94
N GLU A 29 -18.79 26.43 -6.07
CA GLU A 29 -19.82 27.07 -5.25
C GLU A 29 -21.22 26.63 -5.67
N SER A 30 -21.49 26.41 -6.96
CA SER A 30 -22.75 25.82 -7.42
C SER A 30 -22.86 24.36 -6.99
N LEU A 31 -21.77 23.60 -7.00
CA LEU A 31 -21.75 22.22 -6.48
C LEU A 31 -21.93 22.22 -4.96
N ALA A 32 -21.28 23.12 -4.21
CA ALA A 32 -21.43 23.26 -2.77
C ALA A 32 -22.81 23.79 -2.35
N THR A 33 -23.40 24.72 -3.11
CA THR A 33 -24.75 25.25 -2.88
C THR A 33 -25.81 24.24 -3.28
N THR A 34 -25.57 23.45 -4.33
CA THR A 34 -26.42 22.31 -4.68
C THR A 34 -26.33 21.26 -3.58
N GLN A 35 -25.13 20.85 -3.15
CA GLN A 35 -24.90 19.92 -2.04
C GLN A 35 -25.52 20.41 -0.72
N ALA A 36 -25.55 21.71 -0.44
CA ALA A 36 -26.24 22.30 0.71
C ALA A 36 -27.78 22.33 0.53
N LYS A 37 -28.29 22.58 -0.69
CA LYS A 37 -29.73 22.57 -1.00
C LYS A 37 -30.34 21.16 -1.01
N ILE A 38 -29.58 20.13 -1.37
CA ILE A 38 -29.98 18.71 -1.28
C ILE A 38 -29.54 18.03 0.04
N GLY A 39 -29.09 18.81 1.03
CA GLY A 39 -28.90 18.33 2.39
C GLY A 39 -27.70 17.40 2.62
N VAL A 40 -26.67 17.45 1.77
CA VAL A 40 -25.51 16.56 1.84
C VAL A 40 -24.40 17.07 2.77
N LEU A 41 -24.47 18.31 3.29
CA LEU A 41 -23.57 18.75 4.37
C LEU A 41 -24.30 19.68 5.37
N PRO A 42 -24.55 19.25 6.63
CA PRO A 42 -25.34 20.01 7.59
C PRO A 42 -24.51 20.96 8.44
N GLY A 43 -24.94 22.22 8.50
CA GLY A 43 -24.70 23.14 9.61
C GLY A 43 -25.97 23.32 10.43
N THR A 44 -26.13 22.53 11.49
CA THR A 44 -26.73 22.84 12.81
C THR A 44 -27.38 21.58 13.41
N ILE A 45 -26.63 20.92 14.29
CA ILE A 45 -27.24 20.32 15.48
C ILE A 45 -26.92 21.26 16.63
N LYS A 46 -27.93 22.02 17.05
CA LYS A 46 -27.94 22.66 18.37
C LYS A 46 -28.14 21.56 19.41
N ASN A 47 -27.38 21.64 20.49
CA ASN A 47 -27.58 20.91 21.75
C ASN A 47 -27.64 19.37 21.65
N LYS A 48 -26.52 18.80 21.19
CA LYS A 48 -25.79 17.71 21.84
C LYS A 48 -24.37 17.79 21.29
N ASP A 49 -23.37 17.67 22.15
CA ASP A 49 -21.94 17.57 21.81
C ASP A 49 -21.70 16.69 20.56
N ILE A 50 -21.39 17.28 19.39
CA ILE A 50 -21.02 16.53 18.16
C ILE A 50 -19.64 16.96 17.63
N THR A 51 -18.95 17.88 18.31
CA THR A 51 -17.48 18.04 18.19
C THR A 51 -16.72 17.48 19.39
N LYS A 52 -17.41 16.76 20.28
CA LYS A 52 -16.79 15.56 20.83
C LYS A 52 -16.72 14.56 19.69
N LEU A 53 -15.65 14.64 18.90
CA LEU A 53 -14.87 13.44 18.68
C LEU A 53 -14.89 12.73 20.03
N CYS A 54 -15.48 11.55 20.12
CA CYS A 54 -14.96 10.68 21.15
C CYS A 54 -13.44 10.72 20.91
N PRO A 55 -12.61 11.07 21.92
CA PRO A 55 -11.33 10.39 21.96
C PRO A 55 -11.70 8.93 21.71
N ILE A 56 -10.95 8.18 20.90
CA ILE A 56 -10.94 6.73 21.10
C ILE A 56 -10.75 6.61 22.60
N ALA A 57 -11.83 6.27 23.32
CA ALA A 57 -11.84 6.43 24.75
C ALA A 57 -10.61 5.65 25.20
N SER A 58 -9.75 6.29 25.98
CA SER A 58 -8.64 5.61 26.63
C SER A 58 -9.22 4.36 27.29
N THR A 59 -9.16 3.19 26.66
CA THR A 59 -9.61 1.94 27.25
C THR A 59 -8.51 1.38 28.14
N ARG A 60 -7.92 2.28 28.93
CA ARG A 60 -7.18 1.99 30.14
C ARG A 60 -7.80 2.81 31.26
N ASP A 61 -9.03 2.45 31.58
CA ASP A 61 -9.39 2.38 32.99
C ASP A 61 -9.25 0.90 33.34
N GLY A 62 -8.40 0.56 34.30
CA GLY A 62 -8.27 -0.82 34.78
C GLY A 62 -9.63 -1.43 35.09
N GLU A 63 -9.73 -2.77 35.01
CA GLU A 63 -10.93 -3.59 35.32
C GLU A 63 -12.19 -2.75 35.59
N ARG A 64 -12.88 -2.30 34.52
CA ARG A 64 -14.19 -1.66 34.71
C ARG A 64 -15.11 -2.71 35.32
N GLU A 65 -15.44 -2.54 36.60
CA GLU A 65 -16.43 -3.36 37.30
C GLU A 65 -17.67 -3.53 36.40
N GLY A 66 -18.00 -4.78 36.06
CA GLY A 66 -19.16 -5.13 35.25
C GLY A 66 -18.93 -5.34 33.75
N THR A 67 -17.71 -5.18 33.21
CA THR A 67 -17.43 -5.55 31.81
C THR A 67 -17.13 -7.05 31.70
N PRO A 68 -17.86 -7.83 30.86
CA PRO A 68 -17.59 -9.27 30.73
C PRO A 68 -16.17 -9.53 30.23
N GLN A 69 -15.41 -10.29 31.01
CA GLN A 69 -14.10 -10.79 30.62
C GLN A 69 -14.23 -11.83 29.50
N ILE A 70 -13.26 -11.85 28.59
CA ILE A 70 -13.12 -12.79 27.50
C ILE A 70 -11.91 -13.67 27.80
N ASP A 71 -12.20 -14.92 28.15
CA ASP A 71 -11.18 -15.94 28.43
C ASP A 71 -10.77 -16.70 27.16
N GLU A 72 -11.55 -16.62 26.08
CA GLU A 72 -11.29 -17.29 24.81
C GLU A 72 -11.76 -16.44 23.63
N PHE A 73 -10.89 -16.24 22.63
CA PHE A 73 -11.25 -15.54 21.41
C PHE A 73 -11.52 -16.52 20.27
N ASN A 74 -12.75 -16.55 19.75
CA ASN A 74 -13.05 -17.12 18.43
C ASN A 74 -12.84 -16.09 17.30
N ILE A 75 -11.99 -16.38 16.33
CA ILE A 75 -11.57 -15.47 15.24
C ILE A 75 -11.81 -16.11 13.87
N ALA A 76 -12.24 -15.33 12.88
CA ALA A 76 -12.20 -15.74 11.48
C ALA A 76 -11.07 -15.03 10.74
N ILE A 77 -10.45 -15.73 9.79
CA ILE A 77 -9.48 -15.19 8.86
C ILE A 77 -10.01 -15.45 7.45
N VAL A 78 -10.19 -14.40 6.66
CA VAL A 78 -10.67 -14.51 5.28
C VAL A 78 -9.47 -14.45 4.34
N GLY A 79 -9.20 -15.56 3.65
CA GLY A 79 -8.06 -15.77 2.77
C GLY A 79 -6.88 -16.47 3.46
N ALA A 80 -6.33 -17.48 2.79
CA ALA A 80 -5.11 -18.21 3.13
C ALA A 80 -3.93 -17.78 2.23
N GLY A 81 -3.87 -16.48 1.89
CA GLY A 81 -2.65 -15.84 1.40
C GLY A 81 -1.67 -15.54 2.55
N VAL A 82 -0.54 -14.93 2.24
CA VAL A 82 0.53 -14.61 3.21
C VAL A 82 -0.02 -13.91 4.45
N ALA A 83 -0.80 -12.83 4.32
CA ALA A 83 -1.30 -12.08 5.47
C ALA A 83 -2.20 -12.94 6.38
N GLY A 84 -3.08 -13.77 5.80
CA GLY A 84 -3.98 -14.64 6.56
C GLY A 84 -3.24 -15.77 7.27
N LEU A 85 -2.34 -16.47 6.57
CA LEU A 85 -1.47 -17.50 7.16
C LEU A 85 -0.59 -16.92 8.26
N PHE A 86 -0.02 -15.74 8.04
CA PHE A 86 0.84 -15.09 9.02
C PHE A 86 0.05 -14.62 10.26
N THR A 87 -1.19 -14.17 10.08
CA THR A 87 -2.09 -13.85 11.21
C THR A 87 -2.30 -15.06 12.11
N ALA A 88 -2.55 -16.24 11.53
CA ALA A 88 -2.67 -17.47 12.31
C ALA A 88 -1.38 -17.82 13.07
N MET A 89 -0.21 -17.68 12.43
CA MET A 89 1.08 -17.88 13.10
C MET A 89 1.30 -16.90 14.26
N ILE A 90 0.93 -15.63 14.11
CA ILE A 90 0.98 -14.64 15.21
C ILE A 90 0.06 -15.07 16.35
N LEU A 91 -1.17 -15.51 16.05
CA LEU A 91 -2.11 -15.98 17.08
C LEU A 91 -1.58 -17.21 17.82
N ASP A 92 -0.95 -18.17 17.13
CA ASP A 92 -0.31 -19.34 17.75
C ASP A 92 0.85 -18.93 18.67
N TYR A 93 1.68 -17.98 18.24
CA TYR A 93 2.74 -17.40 19.06
C TYR A 93 2.18 -16.74 20.32
N LEU A 94 1.14 -15.91 20.18
CA LEU A 94 0.52 -15.20 21.31
C LEU A 94 -0.21 -16.15 22.26
N ASN A 95 -0.79 -17.23 21.75
CA ASN A 95 -1.35 -18.30 22.58
C ASN A 95 -0.29 -18.94 23.46
N LYS A 96 0.92 -19.13 22.93
CA LYS A 96 2.03 -19.76 23.65
C LYS A 96 2.69 -18.83 24.66
N GLU A 97 2.96 -17.59 24.27
CA GLU A 97 3.79 -16.66 25.07
C GLU A 97 2.97 -15.76 26.01
N TYR A 98 1.68 -15.55 25.72
CA TYR A 98 0.83 -14.62 26.47
C TYR A 98 -0.50 -15.20 26.94
N ASP A 99 -0.71 -16.51 26.76
CA ASP A 99 -1.96 -17.22 27.11
C ASP A 99 -3.20 -16.58 26.48
N LEU A 100 -3.10 -16.08 25.24
CA LEU A 100 -4.19 -15.35 24.57
C LEU A 100 -5.48 -16.18 24.40
N ASN A 101 -5.35 -17.51 24.28
CA ASN A 101 -6.44 -18.45 24.05
C ASN A 101 -7.34 -18.06 22.86
N ALA A 102 -6.72 -17.75 21.73
CA ALA A 102 -7.38 -17.49 20.46
C ALA A 102 -7.51 -18.78 19.62
N LYS A 103 -8.75 -19.11 19.26
CA LYS A 103 -9.11 -20.09 18.23
C LYS A 103 -9.40 -19.36 16.94
N TYR A 104 -8.98 -19.92 15.81
CA TYR A 104 -9.24 -19.35 14.50
C TYR A 104 -9.75 -20.37 13.48
N THR A 105 -10.47 -19.88 12.48
CA THR A 105 -10.82 -20.61 11.25
C THR A 105 -10.41 -19.76 10.05
N ILE A 106 -9.74 -20.36 9.06
CA ILE A 106 -9.31 -19.67 7.84
C ILE A 106 -10.22 -20.12 6.70
N PHE A 107 -10.92 -19.18 6.07
CA PHE A 107 -11.77 -19.44 4.91
C PHE A 107 -11.01 -19.06 3.63
N GLU A 108 -10.64 -20.04 2.82
CA GLU A 108 -9.94 -19.83 1.55
C GLU A 108 -10.87 -20.10 0.37
N ALA A 109 -10.99 -19.12 -0.53
CA ALA A 109 -11.85 -19.23 -1.70
C ALA A 109 -11.32 -20.25 -2.72
N ASN A 110 -9.99 -20.35 -2.86
CA ASN A 110 -9.35 -21.28 -3.76
C ASN A 110 -9.35 -22.72 -3.23
N LYS A 111 -9.03 -23.65 -4.13
CA LYS A 111 -8.78 -25.06 -3.81
C LYS A 111 -7.40 -25.26 -3.14
N PRO A 112 -7.16 -26.41 -2.46
CA PRO A 112 -5.91 -26.66 -1.74
C PRO A 112 -4.62 -26.47 -2.56
N GLU A 113 -4.64 -26.83 -3.84
CA GLU A 113 -3.51 -26.67 -4.77
C GLU A 113 -3.12 -25.21 -5.04
N ARG A 114 -4.02 -24.26 -4.77
CA ARG A 114 -3.82 -22.80 -4.95
C ARG A 114 -3.59 -22.06 -3.62
N LEU A 115 -3.25 -22.77 -2.53
CA LEU A 115 -2.82 -22.18 -1.27
C LEU A 115 -1.71 -21.14 -1.49
N GLY A 116 -1.83 -19.98 -0.82
CA GLY A 116 -0.83 -18.91 -0.86
C GLY A 116 -1.29 -17.65 -1.60
N GLY A 117 -2.41 -17.71 -2.33
CA GLY A 117 -2.96 -16.57 -3.07
C GLY A 117 -1.98 -16.09 -4.15
N ARG A 118 -1.35 -14.93 -3.91
CA ARG A 118 -0.34 -14.32 -4.80
C ARG A 118 1.07 -14.91 -4.63
N LEU A 119 1.28 -15.86 -3.71
CA LEU A 119 2.36 -16.82 -3.79
C LEU A 119 1.90 -18.00 -4.65
N TYR A 120 2.08 -17.87 -5.96
CA TYR A 120 1.63 -18.88 -6.91
C TYR A 120 2.78 -19.29 -7.83
N THR A 121 3.10 -20.58 -7.77
CA THR A 121 4.02 -21.25 -8.68
C THR A 121 3.21 -22.11 -9.64
N HIS A 122 3.34 -21.85 -10.95
CA HIS A 122 2.81 -22.76 -11.97
C HIS A 122 3.86 -23.82 -12.30
N LYS A 123 3.50 -25.09 -12.15
CA LYS A 123 4.33 -26.23 -12.57
C LYS A 123 3.77 -26.79 -13.87
N PHE A 124 4.63 -26.97 -14.87
CA PHE A 124 4.23 -27.54 -16.15
C PHE A 124 3.94 -29.04 -16.01
N GLU A 125 3.06 -29.54 -16.87
CA GLU A 125 2.62 -30.95 -16.86
C GLU A 125 3.26 -31.73 -18.00
N GLN A 126 3.45 -33.03 -17.77
CA GLN A 126 3.97 -33.95 -18.77
C GLN A 126 2.98 -34.10 -19.94
N LYS A 127 3.38 -33.63 -21.14
CA LYS A 127 2.56 -33.71 -22.38
C LYS A 127 3.17 -34.59 -23.48
N ASP A 128 4.49 -34.73 -23.51
CA ASP A 128 5.23 -35.49 -24.52
C ASP A 128 6.45 -36.16 -23.87
N ASP A 129 6.49 -37.50 -23.87
CA ASP A 129 7.55 -38.31 -23.25
C ASP A 129 8.95 -38.03 -23.82
N LYS A 130 9.04 -37.41 -25.00
CA LYS A 130 10.31 -36.95 -25.58
C LYS A 130 10.93 -35.78 -24.79
N TYR A 131 10.10 -34.98 -24.12
CA TYR A 131 10.50 -33.77 -23.39
C TYR A 131 10.02 -33.87 -21.93
N PRO A 132 10.71 -34.69 -21.11
CA PRO A 132 10.30 -34.99 -19.76
C PRO A 132 10.31 -33.76 -18.85
N ILE A 133 9.38 -33.71 -17.91
CA ILE A 133 9.32 -32.64 -16.89
C ILE A 133 10.46 -32.78 -15.88
N GLY A 134 11.26 -31.72 -15.75
CA GLY A 134 12.33 -31.58 -14.76
C GLY A 134 11.92 -30.89 -13.46
N ASP A 135 12.85 -30.82 -12.50
CA ASP A 135 12.62 -30.15 -11.20
C ASP A 135 12.35 -28.64 -11.35
N HIS A 136 12.92 -28.01 -12.39
CA HIS A 136 12.82 -26.58 -12.70
C HIS A 136 11.78 -26.24 -13.78
N ASP A 137 10.91 -27.18 -14.16
CA ASP A 137 9.81 -26.93 -15.11
C ASP A 137 8.62 -26.22 -14.42
N TYR A 138 8.90 -25.04 -13.90
CA TYR A 138 7.94 -24.16 -13.26
C TYR A 138 8.29 -22.68 -13.51
N TYR A 139 7.35 -21.79 -13.21
CA TYR A 139 7.69 -20.38 -12.95
C TYR A 139 6.75 -19.79 -11.90
N ASP A 140 7.20 -18.72 -11.26
CA ASP A 140 6.40 -17.99 -10.30
C ASP A 140 5.49 -16.94 -10.98
N VAL A 141 4.20 -17.21 -10.93
CA VAL A 141 3.12 -16.35 -11.45
C VAL A 141 3.03 -15.05 -10.64
N GLY A 142 3.26 -15.13 -9.33
CA GLY A 142 3.22 -14.00 -8.40
C GLY A 142 4.60 -13.55 -7.91
N ALA A 143 4.80 -13.51 -6.59
CA ALA A 143 6.11 -13.17 -6.02
C ALA A 143 7.18 -14.17 -6.47
N MET A 144 8.39 -13.70 -6.79
CA MET A 144 9.46 -14.56 -7.35
C MET A 144 10.86 -14.23 -6.85
N ARG A 145 11.05 -13.08 -6.21
CA ARG A 145 12.36 -12.55 -5.80
C ARG A 145 12.24 -11.79 -4.49
N PHE A 146 13.25 -11.93 -3.64
CA PHE A 146 13.26 -11.48 -2.26
C PHE A 146 14.62 -10.84 -1.95
N PRO A 147 14.71 -9.51 -1.90
CA PRO A 147 15.95 -8.82 -1.57
C PRO A 147 16.22 -8.92 -0.07
N LYS A 148 17.48 -9.08 0.30
CA LYS A 148 17.93 -9.07 1.69
C LYS A 148 18.32 -7.64 2.08
N THR A 149 17.33 -6.86 2.48
CA THR A 149 17.49 -5.51 3.03
C THR A 149 16.88 -5.42 4.41
N GLY A 150 17.25 -4.40 5.19
CA GLY A 150 16.67 -4.21 6.54
C GLY A 150 15.16 -3.95 6.53
N ILE A 151 14.61 -3.38 5.44
CA ILE A 151 13.17 -3.16 5.28
C ILE A 151 12.45 -4.49 4.97
N MET A 152 13.07 -5.33 4.14
CA MET A 152 12.45 -6.55 3.61
C MET A 152 12.62 -7.75 4.54
N ASP A 153 13.61 -7.72 5.42
CA ASP A 153 13.89 -8.78 6.38
C ASP A 153 13.04 -8.64 7.65
N ARG A 154 12.01 -9.48 7.75
CA ARG A 154 11.30 -9.73 9.02
C ARG A 154 11.67 -11.06 9.65
N SER A 155 12.71 -11.75 9.18
CA SER A 155 13.12 -13.08 9.66
C SER A 155 12.05 -14.17 9.47
N LEU A 156 11.11 -13.97 8.53
CA LEU A 156 10.07 -14.97 8.23
C LEU A 156 10.71 -16.29 7.79
N PHE A 157 11.68 -16.25 6.86
CA PHE A 157 12.30 -17.45 6.31
C PHE A 157 12.96 -18.31 7.38
N ASP A 158 13.65 -17.69 8.34
CA ASP A 158 14.22 -18.40 9.50
C ASP A 158 13.11 -19.05 10.34
N GLN A 159 12.02 -18.31 10.61
CA GLN A 159 10.88 -18.78 11.40
C GLN A 159 10.18 -20.01 10.79
N ILE A 160 10.15 -20.11 9.46
CA ILE A 160 9.52 -21.24 8.74
C ILE A 160 10.55 -22.27 8.21
N GLY A 161 11.81 -22.16 8.64
CA GLY A 161 12.87 -23.12 8.35
C GLY A 161 13.34 -23.13 6.88
N MET A 162 13.19 -22.03 6.16
CA MET A 162 13.70 -21.85 4.80
C MET A 162 15.12 -21.26 4.87
N LYS A 163 16.12 -22.10 4.61
CA LYS A 163 17.53 -21.73 4.68
C LYS A 163 18.09 -21.44 3.30
N VAL A 164 19.15 -20.64 3.26
CA VAL A 164 19.98 -20.50 2.05
C VAL A 164 20.63 -21.85 1.73
N ALA A 165 20.53 -22.27 0.47
CA ALA A 165 21.11 -23.51 -0.01
C ALA A 165 22.63 -23.52 0.20
N GLU A 166 23.17 -24.67 0.60
CA GLU A 166 24.61 -24.82 0.78
C GLU A 166 25.34 -24.79 -0.58
N GLU A 167 26.43 -24.04 -0.65
CA GLU A 167 27.27 -24.00 -1.84
C GLU A 167 27.72 -25.42 -2.27
N LYS A 168 27.67 -25.69 -3.58
CA LYS A 168 28.08 -26.95 -4.22
C LYS A 168 27.19 -28.17 -3.93
N LYS A 169 26.08 -28.01 -3.25
CA LYS A 169 25.04 -29.04 -3.14
C LYS A 169 23.85 -28.67 -4.03
N LYS A 170 23.17 -29.68 -4.58
CA LYS A 170 21.90 -29.45 -5.26
C LYS A 170 20.90 -28.88 -4.25
N PRO A 171 20.32 -27.70 -4.50
CA PRO A 171 19.31 -27.10 -3.63
C PRO A 171 18.10 -28.03 -3.46
N LYS A 172 17.46 -27.95 -2.30
CA LYS A 172 16.22 -28.67 -2.02
C LYS A 172 15.03 -27.74 -2.17
N GLN A 173 13.90 -28.29 -2.60
CA GLN A 173 12.63 -27.57 -2.65
C GLN A 173 12.33 -26.85 -1.32
N GLY A 174 12.11 -25.54 -1.40
CA GLY A 174 11.88 -24.65 -0.27
C GLY A 174 13.14 -24.02 0.34
N GLU A 175 14.33 -24.30 -0.19
CA GLU A 175 15.54 -23.53 0.15
C GLU A 175 15.59 -22.21 -0.64
N LEU A 176 16.31 -21.23 -0.08
CA LEU A 176 16.60 -19.97 -0.75
C LEU A 176 17.86 -20.13 -1.59
N ILE A 177 17.79 -19.68 -2.85
CA ILE A 177 18.91 -19.69 -3.78
C ILE A 177 19.14 -18.27 -4.31
N PRO A 178 20.38 -17.92 -4.73
CA PRO A 178 20.64 -16.61 -5.30
C PRO A 178 19.72 -16.30 -6.49
N TYR A 179 19.11 -15.12 -6.48
CA TYR A 179 18.42 -14.57 -7.64
C TYR A 179 19.37 -13.60 -8.33
N LEU A 180 19.77 -13.95 -9.56
CA LEU A 180 20.65 -13.14 -10.38
C LEU A 180 19.83 -11.98 -10.96
N PHE A 181 19.84 -10.84 -10.26
CA PHE A 181 19.07 -9.68 -10.67
C PHE A 181 19.62 -9.02 -11.94
N VAL A 182 20.94 -8.81 -11.96
CA VAL A 182 21.72 -8.39 -13.12
C VAL A 182 22.36 -9.63 -13.73
N GLY A 183 22.16 -9.83 -15.03
CA GLY A 183 22.75 -10.94 -15.77
C GLY A 183 23.78 -10.43 -16.77
N GLU A 184 24.87 -11.16 -16.92
CA GLU A 184 25.83 -10.91 -18.00
C GLU A 184 25.16 -11.14 -19.36
N LYS A 185 25.51 -10.30 -20.34
CA LYS A 185 25.10 -10.45 -21.74
C LYS A 185 23.58 -10.37 -21.99
N THR A 186 22.81 -9.84 -21.05
CA THR A 186 21.38 -9.60 -21.24
C THR A 186 21.16 -8.46 -22.24
N PRO A 187 20.36 -8.67 -23.30
CA PRO A 187 20.11 -7.62 -24.28
C PRO A 187 19.10 -6.57 -23.77
N VAL A 188 19.26 -5.35 -24.25
CA VAL A 188 18.31 -4.26 -24.12
C VAL A 188 17.97 -3.77 -25.52
N LEU A 189 16.67 -3.64 -25.83
CA LEU A 189 16.20 -3.21 -27.13
C LEU A 189 15.17 -2.08 -27.01
N TYR A 190 15.56 -0.88 -27.42
CA TYR A 190 14.68 0.27 -27.50
C TYR A 190 14.92 1.03 -28.79
N ASN A 191 13.86 1.58 -29.39
CA ASN A 191 13.95 2.38 -30.61
C ASN A 191 14.65 1.62 -31.76
N GLY A 192 14.48 0.29 -31.82
CA GLY A 192 15.14 -0.58 -32.81
C GLY A 192 16.66 -0.72 -32.64
N ILE A 193 17.23 -0.18 -31.55
CA ILE A 193 18.65 -0.29 -31.23
C ILE A 193 18.81 -1.32 -30.11
N GLN A 194 19.52 -2.41 -30.42
CA GLN A 194 19.90 -3.41 -29.44
C GLN A 194 21.29 -3.11 -28.90
N VAL A 195 21.43 -3.16 -27.58
CA VAL A 195 22.71 -3.12 -26.89
C VAL A 195 22.78 -4.26 -25.88
N VAL A 196 23.99 -4.75 -25.61
CA VAL A 196 24.25 -5.79 -24.62
C VAL A 196 25.24 -5.21 -23.62
N VAL A 197 24.73 -4.77 -22.47
CA VAL A 197 25.50 -4.12 -21.41
C VAL A 197 24.96 -4.51 -20.05
N ASP A 198 25.84 -4.56 -19.06
CA ASP A 198 25.57 -4.86 -17.65
C ASP A 198 25.36 -3.58 -16.81
N ARG A 199 25.05 -2.47 -17.46
CA ARG A 199 24.87 -1.15 -16.85
C ARG A 199 23.66 -0.43 -17.42
N ASP A 200 23.24 0.62 -16.71
CA ASP A 200 22.26 1.54 -17.25
C ASP A 200 22.72 2.18 -18.58
N ILE A 201 21.73 2.48 -19.42
CA ILE A 201 21.89 3.07 -20.76
C ILE A 201 21.29 4.47 -20.78
N SER A 202 21.94 5.38 -21.52
CA SER A 202 21.50 6.75 -21.73
C SER A 202 20.63 6.92 -22.99
N ALA A 203 19.91 8.02 -23.10
CA ALA A 203 19.07 8.30 -24.27
C ALA A 203 19.89 8.46 -25.56
N ALA A 204 21.10 9.05 -25.46
CA ALA A 204 22.01 9.22 -26.59
C ALA A 204 22.46 7.88 -27.20
N GLU A 205 22.69 6.86 -26.37
CA GLU A 205 23.05 5.51 -26.83
C GLU A 205 21.91 4.81 -27.59
N LEU A 206 20.65 5.16 -27.28
CA LEU A 206 19.44 4.63 -27.92
C LEU A 206 18.87 5.55 -29.01
N ASN A 207 19.56 6.65 -29.32
CA ASN A 207 19.11 7.66 -30.26
C ASN A 207 17.69 8.19 -29.97
N ILE A 208 17.36 8.35 -28.69
CA ILE A 208 16.06 8.86 -28.23
C ILE A 208 16.19 10.36 -27.98
N PRO A 209 15.38 11.22 -28.64
CA PRO A 209 15.46 12.66 -28.46
C PRO A 209 14.87 13.08 -27.11
N ILE A 210 15.71 13.63 -26.23
CA ILE A 210 15.33 14.24 -24.95
C ILE A 210 16.08 15.57 -24.74
N SER A 211 15.85 16.25 -23.62
CA SER A 211 16.64 17.43 -23.25
C SER A 211 18.15 17.12 -23.21
N GLU A 212 18.95 17.95 -23.88
CA GLU A 212 20.39 17.75 -24.07
C GLU A 212 21.15 17.53 -22.75
N GLU A 213 20.78 18.27 -21.70
CA GLU A 213 21.34 18.17 -20.34
C GLU A 213 21.31 16.74 -19.77
N TYR A 214 20.29 15.94 -20.12
CA TYR A 214 20.09 14.60 -19.59
C TYR A 214 20.42 13.49 -20.60
N SER A 215 20.75 13.84 -21.84
CA SER A 215 20.93 12.90 -22.96
C SER A 215 21.98 11.82 -22.72
N THR A 216 23.02 12.11 -21.94
CA THR A 216 24.14 11.20 -21.65
C THR A 216 24.08 10.58 -20.25
N THR A 217 23.03 10.84 -19.47
CA THR A 217 22.84 10.27 -18.13
C THR A 217 21.74 9.22 -18.18
N SER A 218 21.88 8.13 -17.41
CA SER A 218 20.80 7.14 -17.33
C SER A 218 19.58 7.70 -16.62
N ALA A 219 18.40 7.26 -17.07
CA ALA A 219 17.12 7.60 -16.45
C ALA A 219 17.10 7.29 -14.94
N GLY A 220 17.58 6.10 -14.54
CA GLY A 220 17.65 5.67 -13.15
C GLY A 220 18.37 6.67 -12.26
N LYS A 221 19.59 7.07 -12.63
CA LYS A 221 20.39 8.06 -11.89
C LYS A 221 19.70 9.40 -11.75
N VAL A 222 19.06 9.89 -12.81
CA VAL A 222 18.34 11.16 -12.74
C VAL A 222 17.15 11.05 -11.78
N VAL A 223 16.35 9.99 -11.89
CA VAL A 223 15.20 9.76 -11.02
C VAL A 223 15.61 9.59 -9.55
N ASP A 224 16.66 8.82 -9.27
CA ASP A 224 17.19 8.62 -7.92
C ASP A 224 17.63 9.95 -7.29
N SER A 225 18.28 10.83 -8.07
CA SER A 225 18.66 12.16 -7.58
C SER A 225 17.46 13.03 -7.16
N GLN A 226 16.26 12.79 -7.72
CA GLN A 226 15.06 13.55 -7.38
C GLN A 226 14.40 13.09 -6.07
N ILE A 227 14.74 11.89 -5.59
CA ILE A 227 14.17 11.30 -4.37
C ILE A 227 15.16 11.19 -3.21
N GLU A 228 16.43 11.53 -3.43
CA GLU A 228 17.51 11.39 -2.45
C GLU A 228 17.18 12.07 -1.10
N VAL A 229 16.49 13.22 -1.14
CA VAL A 229 16.04 13.91 0.07
C VAL A 229 15.16 13.03 0.98
N TYR A 230 14.32 12.18 0.41
CA TYR A 230 13.45 11.30 1.18
C TYR A 230 14.25 10.14 1.78
N LYS A 231 15.19 9.55 1.01
CA LYS A 231 16.10 8.52 1.49
C LYS A 231 16.95 9.03 2.66
N ASP A 232 17.48 10.24 2.54
CA ASP A 232 18.24 10.90 3.59
C ASP A 232 17.43 11.12 4.86
N VAL A 233 16.19 11.59 4.75
CA VAL A 233 15.31 11.80 5.91
C VAL A 233 14.95 10.46 6.57
N TYR A 234 14.66 9.42 5.79
CA TYR A 234 14.40 8.09 6.33
C TYR A 234 15.59 7.56 7.12
N ASN A 235 16.79 7.59 6.52
CA ASN A 235 18.00 7.01 7.10
C ASN A 235 18.59 7.83 8.27
N LYS A 236 18.55 9.17 8.19
CA LYS A 236 19.26 10.06 9.14
C LYS A 236 18.35 10.61 10.24
N ILE A 237 17.05 10.77 9.98
CA ILE A 237 16.11 11.40 10.91
C ILE A 237 15.11 10.38 11.45
N GLY A 238 14.57 9.52 10.58
CA GLY A 238 13.73 8.39 10.95
C GLY A 238 12.36 8.38 10.28
N ALA A 239 11.73 7.20 10.34
CA ALA A 239 10.50 6.86 9.60
C ALA A 239 9.33 7.84 9.85
N LYS A 240 9.15 8.35 11.07
CA LYS A 240 8.05 9.28 11.38
C LYS A 240 8.17 10.60 10.61
N THR A 241 9.34 11.22 10.61
CA THR A 241 9.58 12.48 9.90
C THR A 241 9.56 12.25 8.40
N PHE A 242 10.12 11.13 7.94
CA PHE A 242 10.03 10.69 6.56
C PHE A 242 8.57 10.59 6.10
N TRP A 243 7.72 9.91 6.87
CA TRP A 243 6.30 9.74 6.52
C TRP A 243 5.57 11.08 6.42
N GLN A 244 5.83 12.01 7.34
CA GLN A 244 5.26 13.36 7.29
C GLN A 244 5.66 14.11 6.01
N LEU A 245 6.95 14.07 5.66
CA LEU A 245 7.48 14.69 4.45
C LEU A 245 6.88 14.04 3.18
N LEU A 246 6.81 12.71 3.15
CA LEU A 246 6.24 11.95 2.04
C LEU A 246 4.78 12.34 1.79
N MET A 247 3.96 12.40 2.84
CA MET A 247 2.53 12.74 2.75
C MET A 247 2.27 14.22 2.40
N SER A 248 3.17 15.13 2.78
CA SER A 248 3.00 16.56 2.49
C SER A 248 3.52 16.94 1.11
N GLU A 249 4.71 16.46 0.71
CA GLU A 249 5.43 16.93 -0.47
C GLU A 249 5.35 15.99 -1.68
N ALA A 250 5.25 14.68 -1.49
CA ALA A 250 5.25 13.71 -2.59
C ALA A 250 3.83 13.24 -2.93
N ASP A 251 3.11 12.70 -1.94
CA ASP A 251 1.84 12.01 -2.16
C ASP A 251 0.78 12.80 -2.95
N PRO A 252 0.64 14.14 -2.81
CA PRO A 252 -0.36 14.90 -3.58
C PRO A 252 -0.17 14.88 -5.11
N PHE A 253 1.02 14.50 -5.59
CA PHE A 253 1.39 14.55 -6.99
C PHE A 253 1.57 13.15 -7.57
N SER A 254 1.31 13.02 -8.87
CA SER A 254 1.88 11.91 -9.63
C SER A 254 3.38 12.11 -9.83
N VAL A 255 4.13 11.06 -10.14
CA VAL A 255 5.56 11.17 -10.50
C VAL A 255 5.74 12.16 -11.65
N ARG A 256 4.91 12.05 -12.69
CA ARG A 256 4.92 12.94 -13.86
C ARG A 256 4.68 14.40 -13.46
N GLN A 257 3.68 14.68 -12.63
CA GLN A 257 3.42 16.04 -12.13
C GLN A 257 4.57 16.58 -11.28
N TYR A 258 5.15 15.74 -10.41
CA TYR A 258 6.26 16.12 -9.56
C TYR A 258 7.50 16.51 -10.39
N LEU A 259 7.86 15.71 -11.40
CA LEU A 259 8.96 16.01 -12.31
C LEU A 259 8.66 17.22 -13.22
N THR A 260 7.44 17.36 -13.71
CA THR A 260 7.04 18.55 -14.51
C THR A 260 7.23 19.83 -13.71
N ASN A 261 6.84 19.85 -12.43
CA ASN A 261 7.03 21.00 -11.54
C ASN A 261 8.50 21.34 -11.27
N ARG A 262 9.42 20.42 -11.56
CA ARG A 262 10.88 20.60 -11.45
C ARG A 262 11.56 20.96 -12.77
N GLY A 263 10.78 21.17 -13.83
CA GLY A 263 11.28 21.69 -15.11
C GLY A 263 11.63 20.62 -16.16
N PHE A 264 11.40 19.34 -15.87
CA PHE A 264 11.56 18.30 -16.89
C PHE A 264 10.44 18.39 -17.93
N ASN A 265 10.78 18.28 -19.22
CA ASN A 265 9.80 18.28 -20.31
C ASN A 265 9.16 16.90 -20.52
N TYR A 266 8.12 16.85 -21.35
CA TYR A 266 7.35 15.62 -21.58
C TYR A 266 8.21 14.47 -22.11
N ASP A 267 9.01 14.70 -23.16
CA ASP A 267 9.81 13.65 -23.81
C ASP A 267 10.90 13.09 -22.88
N THR A 268 11.50 13.95 -22.05
CA THR A 268 12.47 13.53 -21.03
C THR A 268 11.81 12.67 -19.95
N ILE A 269 10.63 13.05 -19.47
CA ILE A 269 9.89 12.26 -18.48
C ILE A 269 9.45 10.91 -19.08
N GLU A 270 9.01 10.89 -20.34
CA GLU A 270 8.64 9.66 -21.03
C GLU A 270 9.82 8.69 -21.15
N PHE A 271 11.00 9.19 -21.49
CA PHE A 271 12.23 8.40 -21.46
C PHE A 271 12.56 7.88 -20.05
N PHE A 272 12.36 8.70 -19.01
CA PHE A 272 12.60 8.23 -17.64
C PHE A 272 11.66 7.09 -17.25
N GLU A 273 10.39 7.23 -17.57
CA GLU A 273 9.37 6.22 -17.27
C GLU A 273 9.66 4.90 -17.98
N ILE A 274 9.88 4.91 -19.30
CA ILE A 274 10.04 3.68 -20.09
C ILE A 274 11.29 2.89 -19.69
N MET A 275 12.35 3.59 -19.28
CA MET A 275 13.63 2.96 -18.90
C MET A 275 13.66 2.46 -17.46
N THR A 276 12.75 2.92 -16.59
CA THR A 276 12.79 2.57 -15.16
C THR A 276 11.59 1.76 -14.70
N THR A 277 10.46 1.81 -15.41
CA THR A 277 9.18 1.26 -14.96
C THR A 277 8.28 0.81 -16.13
N GLY A 278 7.09 0.30 -15.81
CA GLY A 278 6.03 0.03 -16.78
C GLY A 278 5.41 1.30 -17.37
N ASN A 279 4.67 1.18 -18.48
CA ASN A 279 3.94 2.30 -19.05
C ASN A 279 2.82 2.81 -18.10
N ARG A 280 2.59 4.13 -18.04
CA ARG A 280 1.65 4.82 -17.10
C ARG A 280 1.99 4.67 -15.62
N TRP A 281 3.18 4.18 -15.30
CA TRP A 281 3.63 4.12 -13.92
C TRP A 281 3.80 5.53 -13.34
N TYR A 282 4.26 6.48 -14.16
CA TYR A 282 4.51 7.84 -13.70
C TYR A 282 3.24 8.66 -13.48
N ASP A 283 2.07 8.14 -13.88
CA ASP A 283 0.78 8.75 -13.60
C ASP A 283 0.24 8.40 -12.20
N GLN A 284 0.88 7.46 -11.50
CA GLN A 284 0.57 7.13 -10.11
C GLN A 284 1.33 8.00 -9.11
N ALA A 285 1.02 7.84 -7.82
CA ALA A 285 1.53 8.71 -6.77
C ALA A 285 3.06 8.74 -6.71
N MET A 286 3.62 9.93 -6.51
CA MET A 286 5.06 10.10 -6.28
C MET A 286 5.50 9.39 -4.99
N SER A 287 4.60 9.26 -4.01
CA SER A 287 4.83 8.47 -2.80
C SER A 287 5.13 6.99 -3.09
N GLU A 288 4.42 6.37 -4.04
CA GLU A 288 4.71 4.99 -4.48
C GLU A 288 6.11 4.89 -5.07
N MET A 289 6.52 5.83 -5.94
CA MET A 289 7.89 5.84 -6.50
C MET A 289 8.96 5.95 -5.40
N VAL A 290 8.75 6.81 -4.39
CA VAL A 290 9.71 6.95 -3.29
C VAL A 290 9.78 5.67 -2.46
N LEU A 291 8.64 5.07 -2.11
CA LEU A 291 8.58 3.84 -1.32
C LEU A 291 9.16 2.65 -2.10
N GLU A 292 8.80 2.49 -3.37
CA GLU A 292 9.36 1.47 -4.25
C GLU A 292 10.89 1.58 -4.33
N ARG A 293 11.45 2.79 -4.44
CA ARG A 293 12.91 3.02 -4.49
C ARG A 293 13.62 2.95 -3.14
N LEU A 294 12.89 2.89 -2.03
CA LEU A 294 13.43 2.59 -0.70
C LEU A 294 13.48 1.08 -0.46
N ASP A 295 12.42 0.41 -0.90
CA ASP A 295 12.22 -1.03 -0.85
C ASP A 295 13.18 -1.78 -1.78
N PHE A 296 13.43 -1.16 -2.94
CA PHE A 296 14.23 -1.72 -4.01
C PHE A 296 15.70 -1.29 -3.88
N ASP A 297 16.57 -2.24 -3.57
CA ASP A 297 18.02 -2.09 -3.60
C ASP A 297 18.62 -3.07 -4.62
N ALA A 298 19.09 -2.55 -5.75
CA ALA A 298 19.70 -3.35 -6.80
C ALA A 298 21.02 -4.02 -6.36
N GLU A 299 21.71 -3.42 -5.38
CA GLU A 299 23.00 -3.87 -4.88
C GLU A 299 22.87 -4.87 -3.70
N ALA A 300 21.65 -5.12 -3.23
CA ALA A 300 21.39 -6.10 -2.19
C ALA A 300 21.59 -7.54 -2.68
N ASP A 301 21.81 -8.46 -1.74
CA ASP A 301 21.72 -9.88 -2.05
C ASP A 301 20.26 -10.24 -2.35
N TRP A 302 19.98 -10.75 -3.55
CA TRP A 302 18.64 -11.20 -3.93
C TRP A 302 18.52 -12.71 -3.85
N PHE A 303 17.35 -13.19 -3.43
CA PHE A 303 17.03 -14.61 -3.33
C PHE A 303 15.75 -14.95 -4.09
N CYS A 304 15.65 -16.18 -4.58
CA CYS A 304 14.41 -16.81 -4.99
C CYS A 304 14.27 -18.17 -4.29
N VAL A 305 13.12 -18.81 -4.46
CA VAL A 305 12.80 -20.06 -3.74
C VAL A 305 12.90 -21.24 -4.69
N GLU A 306 13.73 -22.21 -4.32
CA GLU A 306 13.87 -23.46 -5.04
C GLU A 306 12.54 -24.23 -5.04
N GLY A 307 12.05 -24.64 -6.22
CA GLY A 307 10.73 -25.22 -6.41
C GLY A 307 9.55 -24.24 -6.33
N GLY A 308 9.83 -22.93 -6.31
CA GLY A 308 8.88 -21.82 -6.46
C GLY A 308 8.37 -21.19 -5.17
N SER A 309 7.96 -19.92 -5.26
CA SER A 309 7.56 -19.10 -4.10
C SER A 309 6.34 -19.61 -3.34
N GLN A 310 5.50 -20.47 -3.94
CA GLN A 310 4.40 -21.12 -3.25
C GLN A 310 4.88 -22.02 -2.08
N GLN A 311 6.15 -22.45 -2.08
CA GLN A 311 6.74 -23.14 -0.93
C GLN A 311 6.68 -22.30 0.35
N ILE A 312 6.74 -20.96 0.27
CA ILE A 312 6.62 -20.09 1.44
C ILE A 312 5.25 -20.32 2.11
N ALA A 313 4.16 -20.31 1.35
CA ALA A 313 2.81 -20.53 1.88
C ALA A 313 2.64 -21.95 2.45
N LEU A 314 3.21 -22.96 1.78
CA LEU A 314 3.20 -24.34 2.26
C LEU A 314 3.94 -24.48 3.60
N LYS A 315 5.14 -23.89 3.70
CA LYS A 315 5.94 -23.88 4.94
C LYS A 315 5.23 -23.10 6.05
N MET A 316 4.62 -21.97 5.76
CA MET A 316 3.80 -21.24 6.75
C MET A 316 2.66 -22.10 7.28
N ARG A 317 1.90 -22.77 6.41
CA ARG A 317 0.84 -23.71 6.82
C ARG A 317 1.37 -24.80 7.76
N ASP A 318 2.53 -25.35 7.46
CA ASP A 318 3.12 -26.43 8.27
C ASP A 318 3.55 -25.94 9.68
N HIS A 319 3.71 -24.62 9.87
CA HIS A 319 4.02 -23.99 11.16
C HIS A 319 2.77 -23.47 11.90
N ILE A 320 1.58 -23.60 11.32
CA ILE A 320 0.30 -23.29 11.96
C ILE A 320 -0.17 -24.53 12.74
N LYS A 321 -0.42 -24.38 14.05
CA LYS A 321 -0.76 -25.48 14.96
C LYS A 321 -2.01 -26.25 14.51
N ASP A 322 -3.04 -25.52 14.11
CA ASP A 322 -4.32 -26.07 13.68
C ASP A 322 -4.52 -25.91 12.17
N SER A 323 -3.53 -26.29 11.35
CA SER A 323 -3.57 -26.13 9.89
C SER A 323 -4.77 -26.80 9.19
N HIS A 324 -5.40 -27.80 9.83
CA HIS A 324 -6.66 -28.40 9.39
C HIS A 324 -7.88 -27.45 9.46
N LYS A 325 -7.73 -26.27 10.06
CA LYS A 325 -8.72 -25.19 10.13
C LYS A 325 -8.70 -24.27 8.91
N ILE A 326 -7.86 -24.55 7.92
CA ILE A 326 -7.96 -23.94 6.60
C ILE A 326 -9.06 -24.67 5.83
N GLU A 327 -10.21 -24.02 5.69
CA GLU A 327 -11.32 -24.50 4.89
C GLU A 327 -11.19 -23.96 3.47
N PHE A 328 -10.74 -24.81 2.55
CA PHE A 328 -10.62 -24.50 1.13
C PHE A 328 -11.96 -24.53 0.40
N SER A 329 -12.02 -23.86 -0.75
CA SER A 329 -13.24 -23.70 -1.56
C SER A 329 -14.40 -23.07 -0.76
N LYS A 330 -14.08 -22.24 0.22
CA LYS A 330 -15.01 -21.48 1.07
C LYS A 330 -14.87 -20.00 0.79
N ARG A 331 -15.55 -19.52 -0.25
CA ARG A 331 -15.59 -18.09 -0.57
C ARG A 331 -16.52 -17.38 0.40
N VAL A 332 -16.00 -16.43 1.17
CA VAL A 332 -16.82 -15.51 1.96
C VAL A 332 -17.59 -14.57 1.03
N LYS A 333 -18.92 -14.55 1.19
CA LYS A 333 -19.83 -13.72 0.40
C LYS A 333 -20.34 -12.52 1.19
N ALA A 334 -20.58 -12.67 2.49
CA ALA A 334 -21.09 -11.58 3.32
C ALA A 334 -20.50 -11.59 4.73
N MET A 335 -20.50 -10.42 5.37
CA MET A 335 -20.15 -10.26 6.78
C MET A 335 -21.11 -9.30 7.46
N SER A 336 -21.50 -9.60 8.70
CA SER A 336 -22.45 -8.79 9.45
C SER A 336 -22.15 -8.75 10.94
N TYR A 337 -22.33 -7.59 11.57
CA TYR A 337 -22.37 -7.50 13.02
C TYR A 337 -23.62 -8.17 13.57
N VAL A 338 -23.45 -8.99 14.58
CA VAL A 338 -24.52 -9.76 15.23
C VAL A 338 -24.49 -9.54 16.74
N SER A 339 -25.68 -9.43 17.33
CA SER A 339 -25.81 -9.45 18.79
C SER A 339 -25.84 -10.88 19.29
N VAL A 340 -25.10 -11.15 20.36
CA VAL A 340 -24.97 -12.48 20.96
C VAL A 340 -25.46 -12.44 22.39
N GLU A 341 -26.42 -13.31 22.74
CA GLU A 341 -26.91 -13.53 24.10
C GLU A 341 -26.76 -15.00 24.45
N ASN A 342 -26.20 -15.31 25.63
CA ASN A 342 -25.95 -16.69 26.09
C ASN A 342 -25.22 -17.56 25.04
N GLY A 343 -24.28 -16.97 24.29
CA GLY A 343 -23.51 -17.65 23.25
C GLY A 343 -24.25 -17.92 21.94
N LYS A 344 -25.51 -17.46 21.80
CA LYS A 344 -26.30 -17.61 20.56
C LYS A 344 -26.52 -16.27 19.88
N VAL A 345 -26.51 -16.27 18.56
CA VAL A 345 -26.88 -15.11 17.74
C VAL A 345 -28.37 -14.85 17.93
N VAL A 346 -28.73 -13.66 18.43
CA VAL A 346 -30.13 -13.24 18.61
C VAL A 346 -30.64 -12.33 17.49
N GLY A 347 -29.76 -11.95 16.58
CA GLY A 347 -30.09 -11.19 15.38
C GLY A 347 -28.98 -10.24 14.93
N PRO A 348 -29.16 -9.57 13.78
CA PRO A 348 -28.26 -8.53 13.33
C PRO A 348 -28.18 -7.40 14.36
N SER A 349 -26.97 -6.87 14.58
CA SER A 349 -26.79 -5.75 15.49
C SER A 349 -27.26 -4.46 14.82
N GLN A 350 -28.17 -3.73 15.47
CA GLN A 350 -28.69 -2.44 15.01
C GLN A 350 -27.70 -1.29 15.33
N LEU A 351 -26.41 -1.49 15.04
CA LEU A 351 -25.41 -0.43 15.23
C LEU A 351 -25.71 0.72 14.27
N LYS A 352 -26.05 1.89 14.80
CA LYS A 352 -26.14 3.13 14.01
C LYS A 352 -24.75 3.56 13.57
N ASP A 353 -24.66 4.35 12.49
CA ASP A 353 -23.40 4.87 11.96
C ASP A 353 -22.48 5.42 13.06
N GLY A 354 -21.31 4.79 13.24
CA GLY A 354 -20.28 5.21 14.19
C GLY A 354 -20.49 4.80 15.65
N ASP A 355 -21.55 4.05 15.98
CA ASP A 355 -21.74 3.50 17.33
C ASP A 355 -21.17 2.07 17.39
N CYS A 356 -20.02 1.89 18.06
CA CYS A 356 -19.41 0.57 18.26
C CYS A 356 -19.92 -0.13 19.54
N SER A 357 -20.87 0.49 20.26
CA SER A 357 -21.34 -0.02 21.55
C SER A 357 -22.81 0.33 21.80
N GLU A 358 -23.74 -0.54 21.40
CA GLU A 358 -24.98 -0.63 22.16
C GLU A 358 -24.61 -1.06 23.59
N LYS A 359 -24.66 -0.11 24.54
CA LYS A 359 -24.42 -0.37 25.97
C LYS A 359 -25.20 -1.63 26.39
N GLY A 360 -24.47 -2.70 26.70
CA GLY A 360 -25.02 -3.95 27.25
C GLY A 360 -25.17 -5.12 26.27
N LYS A 361 -24.90 -4.99 24.96
CA LYS A 361 -24.96 -6.13 24.03
C LYS A 361 -23.57 -6.62 23.61
N ASN A 362 -23.35 -7.95 23.66
CA ASN A 362 -22.13 -8.58 23.17
C ASN A 362 -22.18 -8.64 21.64
N VAL A 363 -21.62 -7.64 20.97
CA VAL A 363 -21.58 -7.58 19.50
C VAL A 363 -20.37 -8.34 18.97
N MET A 364 -20.62 -9.25 18.05
CA MET A 364 -19.64 -10.10 17.36
C MET A 364 -19.86 -10.01 15.84
N VAL A 365 -19.07 -10.73 15.06
CA VAL A 365 -19.18 -10.78 13.60
C VAL A 365 -19.61 -12.17 13.14
N SER A 366 -20.51 -12.21 12.18
CA SER A 366 -20.90 -13.43 11.45
C SER A 366 -20.35 -13.38 10.03
N VAL A 367 -20.03 -14.55 9.49
CA VAL A 367 -19.52 -14.73 8.13
C VAL A 367 -20.46 -15.68 7.38
N THR A 368 -20.84 -15.30 6.17
CA THR A 368 -21.68 -16.12 5.28
C THR A 368 -20.85 -16.58 4.09
N LEU A 369 -20.84 -17.88 3.83
CA LEU A 369 -20.12 -18.47 2.71
C LEU A 369 -21.01 -18.52 1.45
N GLU A 370 -20.38 -18.59 0.29
CA GLU A 370 -21.10 -18.82 -0.96
C GLU A 370 -21.85 -20.16 -0.94
N GLY A 371 -23.12 -20.13 -1.35
CA GLY A 371 -24.02 -21.29 -1.31
C GLY A 371 -24.82 -21.43 0.00
N GLU A 372 -24.54 -20.63 1.02
CA GLU A 372 -25.33 -20.54 2.25
C GLU A 372 -26.39 -19.41 2.13
N ASP A 373 -27.56 -19.61 2.75
CA ASP A 373 -28.60 -18.57 2.86
C ASP A 373 -28.17 -17.42 3.78
N GLU A 374 -28.66 -16.21 3.54
CA GLU A 374 -28.32 -15.04 4.35
C GLU A 374 -28.88 -15.14 5.78
N VAL A 375 -27.97 -15.11 6.77
CA VAL A 375 -28.22 -15.13 8.21
C VAL A 375 -29.24 -16.21 8.62
N SER A 376 -28.90 -17.48 8.38
CA SER A 376 -29.63 -18.64 8.92
C SER A 376 -29.02 -19.11 10.26
N GLU A 377 -29.65 -20.07 10.94
CA GLU A 377 -29.02 -20.77 12.09
C GLU A 377 -27.69 -21.47 11.70
N GLU A 378 -27.38 -21.59 10.40
CA GLU A 378 -26.17 -22.21 9.85
C GLU A 378 -25.04 -21.21 9.55
N THR A 379 -25.23 -19.90 9.82
CA THR A 379 -24.19 -18.87 9.61
C THR A 379 -22.92 -19.20 10.42
N ARG A 380 -21.73 -19.14 9.79
CA ARG A 380 -20.46 -19.40 10.49
C ARG A 380 -20.14 -18.25 11.47
N GLY A 381 -19.94 -18.62 12.73
CA GLY A 381 -19.68 -17.69 13.82
C GLY A 381 -20.60 -17.96 15.02
N PRO A 382 -20.72 -17.01 15.97
CA PRO A 382 -20.15 -15.66 15.94
C PRO A 382 -18.63 -15.62 16.25
N PHE A 383 -17.94 -14.65 15.67
CA PHE A 383 -16.50 -14.38 15.87
C PHE A 383 -16.28 -13.05 16.60
N HIS A 384 -15.32 -13.00 17.52
CA HIS A 384 -14.92 -11.75 18.17
C HIS A 384 -14.28 -10.79 17.18
N ALA A 385 -13.54 -11.33 16.21
CA ALA A 385 -12.96 -10.57 15.13
C ALA A 385 -12.88 -11.38 13.83
N VAL A 386 -12.91 -10.66 12.71
CA VAL A 386 -12.62 -11.15 11.37
C VAL A 386 -11.43 -10.36 10.82
N PHE A 387 -10.36 -11.08 10.51
CA PHE A 387 -9.22 -10.56 9.77
C PHE A 387 -9.43 -10.81 8.29
N ASN A 388 -9.75 -9.76 7.54
CA ASN A 388 -10.01 -9.86 6.12
C ASN A 388 -8.73 -9.58 5.32
N SER A 389 -8.16 -10.63 4.73
CA SER A 389 -6.94 -10.57 3.91
C SER A 389 -7.21 -10.59 2.40
N ALA A 390 -8.49 -10.59 1.99
CA ALA A 390 -8.85 -10.50 0.58
C ALA A 390 -8.38 -9.16 -0.01
N PRO A 391 -7.83 -9.13 -1.23
CA PRO A 391 -7.55 -7.88 -1.93
C PRO A 391 -8.78 -6.98 -2.02
N LEU A 392 -8.60 -5.66 -2.04
CA LEU A 392 -9.71 -4.72 -1.89
C LEU A 392 -10.76 -4.85 -3.00
N GLY A 393 -10.35 -5.18 -4.23
CA GLY A 393 -11.27 -5.48 -5.34
C GLY A 393 -12.14 -6.70 -5.06
N ALA A 394 -11.56 -7.80 -4.54
CA ALA A 394 -12.33 -8.98 -4.13
C ALA A 394 -13.23 -8.68 -2.91
N MET A 395 -12.75 -7.85 -1.98
CA MET A 395 -13.53 -7.38 -0.83
C MET A 395 -14.75 -6.56 -1.25
N GLN A 396 -14.65 -5.78 -2.33
CA GLN A 396 -15.76 -5.02 -2.88
C GLN A 396 -16.89 -5.93 -3.41
N HIS A 397 -16.61 -7.19 -3.75
CA HIS A 397 -17.61 -8.17 -4.17
C HIS A 397 -18.33 -8.86 -3.00
N MET A 398 -17.95 -8.56 -1.76
CA MET A 398 -18.63 -9.05 -0.56
C MET A 398 -19.79 -8.12 -0.17
N TYR A 399 -20.86 -8.68 0.39
CA TYR A 399 -21.95 -7.91 1.01
C TYR A 399 -21.52 -7.49 2.43
N LEU A 400 -21.10 -6.24 2.58
CA LEU A 400 -20.53 -5.67 3.81
C LEU A 400 -21.47 -4.65 4.49
N GLU A 401 -22.71 -4.55 4.03
CA GLU A 401 -23.73 -3.65 4.57
C GLU A 401 -23.99 -3.93 6.06
N GLY A 402 -23.99 -5.20 6.45
CA GLY A 402 -24.19 -5.62 7.84
C GLY A 402 -23.03 -5.28 8.77
N LEU A 403 -21.86 -4.90 8.25
CA LEU A 403 -20.75 -4.36 9.06
C LEU A 403 -20.89 -2.84 9.30
N ASN A 404 -21.88 -2.19 8.71
CA ASN A 404 -22.09 -0.75 8.81
C ASN A 404 -20.79 0.09 8.72
N LEU A 405 -19.93 -0.25 7.75
CA LEU A 405 -18.62 0.40 7.63
C LEU A 405 -18.80 1.91 7.37
N ASN A 406 -17.98 2.73 8.02
CA ASN A 406 -18.03 4.17 7.81
C ASN A 406 -17.60 4.53 6.37
N TRP A 407 -17.96 5.74 5.92
CA TRP A 407 -17.65 6.20 4.57
C TRP A 407 -16.16 6.18 4.24
N VAL A 408 -15.28 6.45 5.20
CA VAL A 408 -13.83 6.49 4.97
C VAL A 408 -13.30 5.10 4.60
N VAL A 409 -13.74 4.06 5.31
CA VAL A 409 -13.39 2.65 5.02
C VAL A 409 -14.00 2.21 3.69
N LYS A 410 -15.31 2.45 3.47
CA LYS A 410 -16.01 2.11 2.21
C LYS A 410 -15.34 2.77 1.00
N ARG A 411 -14.93 4.03 1.14
CA ARG A 411 -14.22 4.78 0.10
C ARG A 411 -12.84 4.19 -0.16
N ALA A 412 -12.10 3.79 0.87
CA ALA A 412 -10.78 3.17 0.73
C ALA A 412 -10.87 1.85 -0.04
N ILE A 413 -11.78 0.94 0.36
CA ILE A 413 -12.00 -0.36 -0.32
C ILE A 413 -12.30 -0.16 -1.81
N ARG A 414 -13.12 0.84 -2.16
CA ARG A 414 -13.56 1.07 -3.53
C ARG A 414 -12.55 1.79 -4.43
N ASN A 415 -11.76 2.73 -3.87
CA ASN A 415 -11.03 3.70 -4.67
C ASN A 415 -9.52 3.53 -4.67
N LEU A 416 -8.95 2.86 -3.67
CA LEU A 416 -7.51 2.66 -3.62
C LEU A 416 -7.06 1.88 -4.85
N GLY A 417 -6.08 2.42 -5.57
CA GLY A 417 -5.67 1.91 -6.87
C GLY A 417 -5.03 0.53 -6.77
N TYR A 418 -5.18 -0.24 -7.84
CA TYR A 418 -4.54 -1.54 -8.03
C TYR A 418 -3.90 -1.59 -9.41
N GLY A 419 -2.70 -2.15 -9.47
CA GLY A 419 -1.92 -2.31 -10.70
C GLY A 419 -2.32 -3.59 -11.44
N ALA A 420 -2.23 -3.53 -12.77
CA ALA A 420 -2.32 -4.69 -13.64
C ALA A 420 -0.96 -5.39 -13.72
N SER A 421 -0.95 -6.73 -13.76
CA SER A 421 0.25 -7.49 -14.10
C SER A 421 -0.07 -8.81 -14.79
N CYS A 422 0.70 -9.12 -15.83
CA CYS A 422 0.66 -10.38 -16.54
C CYS A 422 2.06 -11.01 -16.60
N LYS A 423 2.11 -12.34 -16.54
CA LYS A 423 3.33 -13.11 -16.76
C LYS A 423 3.09 -14.27 -17.72
N VAL A 424 4.06 -14.57 -18.57
CA VAL A 424 4.02 -15.72 -19.47
C VAL A 424 5.31 -16.53 -19.38
N GLY A 425 5.19 -17.73 -18.81
CA GLY A 425 6.25 -18.74 -18.83
C GLY A 425 6.14 -19.58 -20.09
N VAL A 426 7.26 -19.81 -20.78
CA VAL A 426 7.34 -20.62 -22.00
C VAL A 426 8.35 -21.74 -21.77
N ARG A 427 7.97 -22.98 -22.08
CA ARG A 427 8.87 -24.12 -22.04
C ARG A 427 9.43 -24.39 -23.43
N PHE A 428 10.74 -24.56 -23.50
CA PHE A 428 11.48 -24.87 -24.72
C PHE A 428 12.13 -26.24 -24.63
N LYS A 429 12.49 -26.83 -25.78
CA LYS A 429 13.21 -28.12 -25.86
C LYS A 429 14.61 -28.06 -25.27
N THR A 430 15.25 -26.90 -25.38
CA THR A 430 16.59 -26.62 -24.84
C THR A 430 16.61 -25.25 -24.17
N LEU A 431 17.62 -25.01 -23.34
CA LEU A 431 17.90 -23.70 -22.75
C LEU A 431 18.65 -22.83 -23.78
N TRP A 432 17.99 -22.52 -24.90
CA TRP A 432 18.61 -21.89 -26.07
C TRP A 432 19.31 -20.56 -25.76
N TRP A 433 18.83 -19.82 -24.76
CA TRP A 433 19.41 -18.55 -24.30
C TRP A 433 20.73 -18.74 -23.52
N MET A 434 21.06 -19.95 -23.09
CA MET A 434 22.36 -20.27 -22.47
C MET A 434 23.39 -20.80 -23.47
N GLN A 435 23.00 -21.03 -24.73
CA GLN A 435 23.92 -21.49 -25.76
C GLN A 435 24.85 -20.36 -26.21
N ASP A 436 26.10 -20.69 -26.52
CA ASP A 436 27.14 -19.72 -26.89
C ASP A 436 26.74 -18.78 -28.04
N LYS A 437 25.92 -19.28 -28.97
CA LYS A 437 25.48 -18.57 -30.16
C LYS A 437 24.65 -17.32 -29.87
N TYR A 438 23.83 -17.32 -28.82
CA TYR A 438 22.84 -16.26 -28.56
C TYR A 438 23.22 -15.37 -27.37
N GLY A 439 24.49 -15.45 -26.96
CA GLY A 439 24.97 -14.92 -25.69
C GLY A 439 24.61 -15.92 -24.60
N PRO A 440 25.57 -16.56 -23.90
CA PRO A 440 25.26 -17.54 -22.85
C PRO A 440 24.71 -16.84 -21.60
N ILE A 441 23.43 -16.44 -21.65
CA ILE A 441 22.75 -15.64 -20.64
C ILE A 441 22.40 -16.54 -19.45
N ARG A 442 22.98 -16.26 -18.29
CA ARG A 442 22.75 -17.01 -17.04
C ARG A 442 22.13 -16.08 -16.01
N GLY A 443 20.80 -16.11 -15.93
CA GLY A 443 20.03 -15.19 -15.08
C GLY A 443 19.90 -13.77 -15.63
N GLY A 444 19.40 -12.85 -14.80
CA GLY A 444 19.16 -11.47 -15.17
C GLY A 444 17.86 -11.23 -15.95
N GLN A 445 17.76 -10.04 -16.52
CA GLN A 445 16.56 -9.55 -17.20
C GLN A 445 16.94 -8.78 -18.45
N ALA A 446 16.22 -9.00 -19.54
CA ALA A 446 16.31 -8.23 -20.76
C ALA A 446 15.07 -7.34 -20.90
N ASN A 447 15.29 -6.06 -21.21
CA ASN A 447 14.25 -5.03 -21.22
C ASN A 447 14.06 -4.44 -22.62
N THR A 448 12.81 -4.15 -22.97
CA THR A 448 12.47 -3.64 -24.29
C THR A 448 11.20 -2.79 -24.32
N ASP A 449 11.04 -1.96 -25.35
CA ASP A 449 9.79 -1.30 -25.72
C ASP A 449 8.83 -2.18 -26.53
N LEU A 450 9.26 -3.39 -26.92
CA LEU A 450 8.37 -4.40 -27.51
C LEU A 450 7.30 -4.87 -26.51
N PRO A 451 6.14 -5.37 -26.97
CA PRO A 451 5.03 -5.79 -26.12
C PRO A 451 5.41 -6.68 -24.93
N ILE A 452 6.37 -7.62 -25.06
CA ILE A 452 6.79 -8.48 -23.94
C ILE A 452 7.40 -7.73 -22.74
N ARG A 453 7.91 -6.51 -22.96
CA ARG A 453 8.60 -5.57 -22.06
C ARG A 453 9.82 -6.09 -21.31
N CYS A 454 9.67 -7.16 -20.56
CA CYS A 454 10.72 -7.75 -19.73
C CYS A 454 10.74 -9.26 -19.91
N CYS A 455 11.86 -9.78 -20.39
CA CYS A 455 12.17 -11.21 -20.42
C CYS A 455 13.10 -11.52 -19.24
N VAL A 456 12.69 -12.41 -18.36
CA VAL A 456 13.47 -12.78 -17.16
C VAL A 456 14.03 -14.18 -17.33
N TYR A 457 15.36 -14.28 -17.30
CA TYR A 457 16.05 -15.56 -17.38
C TYR A 457 16.11 -16.16 -15.96
N PRO A 458 15.58 -17.37 -15.74
CA PRO A 458 15.49 -17.89 -14.38
C PRO A 458 16.87 -18.10 -13.74
N SER A 459 16.95 -17.85 -12.43
CA SER A 459 18.17 -18.07 -11.66
C SER A 459 18.29 -19.52 -11.16
N TYR A 460 17.18 -20.26 -11.08
CA TYR A 460 17.17 -21.64 -10.58
C TYR A 460 17.67 -22.66 -11.61
N ASN A 461 17.55 -22.38 -12.91
CA ASN A 461 17.97 -23.32 -13.97
C ASN A 461 19.34 -22.99 -14.58
N VAL A 462 20.12 -22.10 -13.97
CA VAL A 462 21.44 -21.71 -14.52
C VAL A 462 22.46 -22.83 -14.52
N GLU A 463 22.30 -23.84 -13.67
CA GLU A 463 23.16 -25.02 -13.61
C GLU A 463 22.55 -26.23 -14.33
N ASP A 464 21.39 -26.08 -14.98
CA ASP A 464 20.75 -27.17 -15.71
C ASP A 464 21.50 -27.48 -17.02
N PRO A 465 21.45 -28.73 -17.50
CA PRO A 465 22.01 -29.08 -18.80
C PRO A 465 21.33 -28.31 -19.92
N VAL A 466 22.12 -27.59 -20.73
CA VAL A 466 21.63 -26.68 -21.76
C VAL A 466 20.84 -27.36 -22.88
N ASP A 467 21.02 -28.67 -23.05
CA ASP A 467 20.39 -29.52 -24.08
C ASP A 467 19.09 -30.20 -23.59
N GLN A 468 18.62 -29.85 -22.38
CA GLN A 468 17.37 -30.36 -21.80
C GLN A 468 16.26 -29.31 -21.81
N PRO A 469 14.99 -29.72 -21.72
CA PRO A 469 13.88 -28.78 -21.63
C PRO A 469 14.01 -27.83 -20.46
N GLY A 470 13.47 -26.63 -20.63
CA GLY A 470 13.32 -25.72 -19.51
C GLY A 470 12.48 -24.50 -19.81
N VAL A 471 12.18 -23.77 -18.73
CA VAL A 471 11.24 -22.66 -18.74
C VAL A 471 11.98 -21.33 -18.80
N LEU A 472 11.45 -20.41 -19.61
CA LEU A 472 11.82 -19.00 -19.66
C LEU A 472 10.61 -18.16 -19.27
N LEU A 473 10.79 -17.15 -18.40
CA LEU A 473 9.76 -16.14 -18.19
C LEU A 473 9.86 -15.11 -19.33
N ALA A 474 9.25 -15.45 -20.46
CA ALA A 474 9.37 -14.72 -21.71
C ALA A 474 8.76 -13.32 -21.69
N SER A 475 7.75 -13.10 -20.83
CA SER A 475 7.15 -11.79 -20.63
C SER A 475 6.72 -11.57 -19.19
N TYR A 476 7.10 -10.43 -18.64
CA TYR A 476 6.60 -9.87 -17.40
C TYR A 476 6.20 -8.41 -17.60
N THR A 477 4.89 -8.14 -17.55
CA THR A 477 4.33 -6.82 -17.86
C THR A 477 3.50 -6.27 -16.71
N TRP A 478 3.53 -4.95 -16.57
CA TRP A 478 2.82 -4.15 -15.57
C TRP A 478 1.94 -3.10 -16.26
N SER A 479 0.93 -2.61 -15.55
CA SER A 479 0.07 -1.49 -15.97
C SER A 479 -0.57 -1.73 -17.36
N GLN A 480 -0.61 -0.72 -18.24
CA GLN A 480 -1.26 -0.83 -19.55
C GLN A 480 -0.66 -1.94 -20.44
N GLU A 481 0.63 -2.26 -20.32
CA GLU A 481 1.19 -3.38 -21.10
C GLU A 481 0.64 -4.73 -20.62
N ALA A 482 0.40 -4.87 -19.32
CA ALA A 482 -0.29 -6.04 -18.79
C ALA A 482 -1.74 -6.12 -19.27
N GLU A 483 -2.45 -4.99 -19.41
CA GLU A 483 -3.80 -4.98 -19.98
C GLU A 483 -3.81 -5.43 -21.45
N ARG A 484 -2.83 -4.98 -22.24
CA ARG A 484 -2.68 -5.33 -23.66
C ARG A 484 -2.32 -6.80 -23.86
N ILE A 485 -1.30 -7.30 -23.17
CA ILE A 485 -0.98 -8.73 -23.18
C ILE A 485 -2.15 -9.54 -22.63
N GLY A 486 -2.76 -9.07 -21.54
CA GLY A 486 -3.90 -9.71 -20.88
C GLY A 486 -5.11 -9.90 -21.80
N ALA A 487 -5.29 -9.05 -22.82
CA ALA A 487 -6.36 -9.21 -23.82
C ALA A 487 -6.20 -10.48 -24.68
N HIS A 488 -4.98 -11.03 -24.77
CA HIS A 488 -4.70 -12.30 -25.44
C HIS A 488 -4.85 -13.51 -24.50
N ILE A 489 -4.82 -13.31 -23.18
CA ILE A 489 -4.93 -14.37 -22.16
C ILE A 489 -6.41 -14.62 -21.86
N LYS A 490 -6.99 -15.66 -22.47
CA LYS A 490 -8.40 -16.03 -22.25
C LYS A 490 -8.51 -17.22 -21.31
N HIS A 491 -9.31 -17.07 -20.24
CA HIS A 491 -9.70 -18.19 -19.38
C HIS A 491 -10.40 -19.28 -20.20
N GLY A 492 -9.85 -20.49 -20.18
CA GLY A 492 -10.34 -21.63 -20.98
C GLY A 492 -9.70 -21.78 -22.36
N GLY A 493 -8.72 -20.94 -22.74
CA GLY A 493 -7.79 -21.18 -23.85
C GLY A 493 -8.44 -21.29 -25.24
N SER A 494 -8.72 -20.14 -25.89
CA SER A 494 -9.07 -20.18 -27.32
C SER A 494 -7.83 -20.54 -28.14
N PRO A 495 -7.85 -21.59 -28.99
CA PRO A 495 -6.69 -21.97 -29.79
C PRO A 495 -6.13 -20.82 -30.65
N GLU A 496 -6.98 -19.89 -31.07
CA GLU A 496 -6.55 -18.70 -31.82
C GLU A 496 -5.86 -17.67 -30.93
N SER A 497 -6.36 -17.45 -29.72
CA SER A 497 -5.72 -16.57 -28.73
C SER A 497 -4.35 -17.10 -28.33
N GLU A 498 -4.24 -18.40 -28.05
CA GLU A 498 -2.98 -19.08 -27.72
C GLU A 498 -1.97 -18.97 -28.86
N ARG A 499 -2.40 -19.17 -30.11
CA ARG A 499 -1.52 -19.00 -31.29
C ARG A 499 -1.03 -17.56 -31.43
N ARG A 500 -1.92 -16.56 -31.29
CA ARG A 500 -1.53 -15.13 -31.39
C ARG A 500 -0.54 -14.74 -30.29
N LEU A 501 -0.77 -15.21 -29.06
CA LEU A 501 0.13 -14.94 -27.95
C LEU A 501 1.49 -15.61 -28.18
N ARG A 502 1.51 -16.88 -28.60
CA ARG A 502 2.76 -17.56 -29.01
C ARG A 502 3.49 -16.77 -30.09
N ASP A 503 2.83 -16.44 -31.20
CA ASP A 503 3.47 -15.75 -32.33
C ASP A 503 4.09 -14.42 -31.92
N LEU A 504 3.40 -13.66 -31.04
CA LEU A 504 3.90 -12.41 -30.46
C LEU A 504 5.14 -12.67 -29.59
N LEU A 505 5.08 -13.63 -28.67
CA LEU A 505 6.19 -13.96 -27.77
C LEU A 505 7.44 -14.35 -28.56
N LEU A 506 7.31 -15.25 -29.54
CA LEU A 506 8.45 -15.73 -30.32
C LEU A 506 9.01 -14.64 -31.25
N HIS A 507 8.14 -13.76 -31.79
CA HIS A 507 8.59 -12.59 -32.54
C HIS A 507 9.42 -11.65 -31.67
N ASP A 508 8.89 -11.26 -30.51
CA ASP A 508 9.54 -10.29 -29.64
C ASP A 508 10.82 -10.85 -29.03
N LEU A 509 10.84 -12.13 -28.64
CA LEU A 509 12.06 -12.81 -28.19
C LEU A 509 13.12 -12.80 -29.30
N ALA A 510 12.76 -13.15 -30.53
CA ALA A 510 13.72 -13.12 -31.64
C ALA A 510 14.27 -11.71 -31.89
N ARG A 511 13.41 -10.68 -31.87
CA ARG A 511 13.84 -9.28 -32.04
C ARG A 511 14.72 -8.80 -30.90
N LEU A 512 14.36 -9.10 -29.66
CA LEU A 512 15.12 -8.72 -28.47
C LEU A 512 16.56 -9.28 -28.51
N HIS A 513 16.76 -10.46 -29.09
CA HIS A 513 18.04 -11.15 -29.12
C HIS A 513 18.80 -11.02 -30.44
N THR A 514 18.31 -10.24 -31.42
CA THR A 514 18.97 -10.03 -32.72
C THR A 514 18.93 -8.58 -33.20
N SER A 515 19.98 -8.14 -33.90
CA SER A 515 20.12 -6.75 -34.35
C SER A 515 19.96 -6.56 -35.87
N ASN A 516 19.78 -7.65 -36.61
CA ASN A 516 19.60 -7.64 -38.07
C ASN A 516 18.59 -8.69 -38.52
N GLU A 517 18.06 -8.52 -39.73
CA GLU A 517 16.99 -9.37 -40.29
C GLU A 517 17.40 -10.83 -40.54
N VAL A 518 18.68 -11.09 -40.82
CA VAL A 518 19.18 -12.45 -41.11
C VAL A 518 19.17 -13.26 -39.82
N ASP A 519 19.78 -12.72 -38.77
CA ASP A 519 19.83 -13.37 -37.46
C ASP A 519 18.42 -13.48 -36.84
N TYR A 520 17.58 -12.45 -37.02
CA TYR A 520 16.17 -12.49 -36.61
C TYR A 520 15.43 -13.66 -37.26
N ALA A 521 15.56 -13.84 -38.58
CA ALA A 521 14.87 -14.91 -39.30
C ALA A 521 15.36 -16.30 -38.84
N GLU A 522 16.66 -16.44 -38.59
CA GLU A 522 17.24 -17.68 -38.10
C GLU A 522 16.77 -18.02 -36.67
N LEU A 523 16.88 -17.06 -35.74
CA LEU A 523 16.44 -17.26 -34.36
C LEU A 523 14.93 -17.48 -34.28
N ARG A 524 14.13 -16.74 -35.07
CA ARG A 524 12.69 -16.95 -35.12
C ARG A 524 12.33 -18.38 -35.55
N ALA A 525 12.98 -18.90 -36.58
CA ALA A 525 12.76 -20.27 -37.03
C ALA A 525 13.20 -21.30 -35.97
N LEU A 526 14.32 -21.05 -35.27
CA LEU A 526 14.75 -21.87 -34.14
C LEU A 526 13.70 -21.87 -33.02
N LEU A 527 13.22 -20.69 -32.59
CA LEU A 527 12.22 -20.58 -31.52
C LEU A 527 10.91 -21.29 -31.87
N ASP A 528 10.51 -21.26 -33.15
CA ASP A 528 9.33 -21.99 -33.61
C ASP A 528 9.48 -23.52 -33.53
N ASP A 529 10.70 -24.04 -33.75
CA ASP A 529 11.01 -25.45 -33.51
C ASP A 529 11.14 -25.75 -32.02
N GLU A 530 11.86 -24.92 -31.25
CA GLU A 530 12.16 -25.12 -29.84
C GLU A 530 10.92 -25.03 -28.92
N TYR A 531 9.87 -24.33 -29.34
CA TYR A 531 8.66 -24.14 -28.55
C TYR A 531 7.96 -25.46 -28.21
N LEU A 532 7.67 -25.68 -26.92
CA LEU A 532 6.87 -26.81 -26.44
C LEU A 532 5.46 -26.37 -26.05
N ASP A 533 5.36 -25.58 -24.99
CA ASP A 533 4.11 -25.05 -24.46
C ASP A 533 4.34 -23.79 -23.62
N HIS A 534 3.24 -23.12 -23.24
CA HIS A 534 3.31 -21.92 -22.40
C HIS A 534 2.17 -21.90 -21.39
N PHE A 535 2.37 -21.13 -20.32
CA PHE A 535 1.31 -20.76 -19.38
C PHE A 535 1.37 -19.25 -19.16
N ALA A 536 0.24 -18.60 -19.41
CA ALA A 536 0.07 -17.16 -19.28
C ALA A 536 -0.97 -16.87 -18.19
N TYR A 537 -0.67 -15.89 -17.33
CA TYR A 537 -1.57 -15.50 -16.25
C TYR A 537 -1.79 -14.00 -16.22
N ASN A 538 -3.05 -13.61 -16.06
CA ASN A 538 -3.49 -12.22 -15.92
C ASN A 538 -4.14 -12.04 -14.54
N TRP A 539 -3.45 -11.33 -13.64
CA TRP A 539 -3.95 -11.09 -12.28
C TRP A 539 -5.22 -10.25 -12.22
N ASN A 540 -5.50 -9.43 -13.24
CA ASN A 540 -6.75 -8.67 -13.31
C ASN A 540 -7.96 -9.53 -13.68
N ALA A 541 -7.72 -10.68 -14.31
CA ALA A 541 -8.77 -11.61 -14.68
C ALA A 541 -9.03 -12.67 -13.60
N ASP A 542 -8.24 -12.72 -12.53
CA ASP A 542 -8.45 -13.62 -11.39
C ASP A 542 -9.59 -13.09 -10.49
N PRO A 543 -10.71 -13.82 -10.34
CA PRO A 543 -11.85 -13.35 -9.55
C PRO A 543 -11.58 -13.30 -8.03
N HIS A 544 -10.53 -13.94 -7.55
CA HIS A 544 -10.16 -13.97 -6.13
C HIS A 544 -9.19 -12.86 -5.74
N THR A 545 -8.52 -12.22 -6.71
CA THR A 545 -7.63 -11.09 -6.45
C THR A 545 -8.10 -9.77 -7.07
N VAL A 546 -8.76 -9.82 -8.23
CA VAL A 546 -9.35 -8.64 -8.92
C VAL A 546 -8.31 -7.52 -9.06
N GLY A 547 -7.10 -7.88 -9.51
CA GLY A 547 -5.93 -7.01 -9.52
C GLY A 547 -4.65 -7.74 -9.10
N ALA A 548 -3.49 -7.20 -9.48
CA ALA A 548 -2.21 -7.76 -9.08
C ALA A 548 -1.82 -7.36 -7.65
N PHE A 549 -1.74 -6.06 -7.38
CA PHE A 549 -1.33 -5.48 -6.10
C PHE A 549 -1.75 -4.02 -5.99
N ALA A 550 -1.74 -3.47 -4.77
CA ALA A 550 -2.03 -2.06 -4.56
C ALA A 550 -1.06 -1.20 -5.35
N TYR A 551 -1.62 -0.15 -5.94
CA TYR A 551 -0.90 0.77 -6.79
C TYR A 551 -1.62 2.12 -6.78
N PHE A 552 -1.26 2.95 -5.81
CA PHE A 552 -2.04 4.11 -5.39
C PHE A 552 -1.85 5.31 -6.31
N GLY A 553 -2.97 5.97 -6.59
CA GLY A 553 -2.98 7.25 -7.29
C GLY A 553 -2.61 8.43 -6.38
N PRO A 554 -2.34 9.62 -6.94
CA PRO A 554 -1.96 10.81 -6.19
C PRO A 554 -2.97 11.14 -5.07
N GLY A 555 -2.46 11.34 -3.85
CA GLY A 555 -3.21 11.71 -2.66
C GLY A 555 -3.90 10.54 -1.94
N GLN A 556 -3.75 9.31 -2.43
CA GLN A 556 -4.43 8.15 -1.86
C GLN A 556 -3.79 7.66 -0.56
N PHE A 557 -2.47 7.71 -0.39
CA PHE A 557 -1.86 7.38 0.91
C PHE A 557 -2.29 8.38 1.98
N ARG A 558 -2.27 9.70 1.74
CA ARG A 558 -2.69 10.66 2.77
C ARG A 558 -4.20 10.67 2.99
N GLY A 559 -4.98 10.41 1.93
CA GLY A 559 -6.42 10.70 1.91
C GLY A 559 -7.33 9.49 2.11
N MET A 560 -6.85 8.28 1.80
CA MET A 560 -7.68 7.06 1.77
C MET A 560 -7.06 5.88 2.52
N TYR A 561 -5.74 5.71 2.49
CA TYR A 561 -5.04 4.63 3.21
C TYR A 561 -5.35 4.57 4.72
N PRO A 562 -5.51 5.70 5.46
CA PRO A 562 -5.93 5.64 6.86
C PRO A 562 -7.31 5.01 7.08
N GLY A 563 -8.10 4.84 6.01
CA GLY A 563 -9.35 4.07 6.05
C GLY A 563 -9.14 2.56 6.18
N LEU A 564 -8.00 2.02 5.73
CA LEU A 564 -7.68 0.59 5.86
C LEU A 564 -7.15 0.24 7.25
N SER A 565 -6.46 1.18 7.89
CA SER A 565 -5.90 1.01 9.22
C SER A 565 -6.93 1.27 10.33
N LYS A 566 -7.99 2.04 10.07
CA LYS A 566 -9.08 2.25 11.03
C LYS A 566 -9.92 0.99 11.24
N THR A 567 -9.86 0.45 12.45
CA THR A 567 -10.67 -0.71 12.88
C THR A 567 -11.29 -0.49 14.27
N ASP A 568 -12.46 -1.10 14.48
CA ASP A 568 -13.08 -1.24 15.80
C ASP A 568 -12.54 -2.46 16.59
N GLY A 569 -11.61 -3.21 15.99
CA GLY A 569 -11.05 -4.45 16.51
C GLY A 569 -11.86 -5.69 16.16
N LYS A 570 -13.04 -5.56 15.53
CA LYS A 570 -13.88 -6.69 15.11
C LYS A 570 -13.80 -6.96 13.62
N HIS A 571 -13.73 -5.94 12.77
CA HIS A 571 -13.37 -6.12 11.35
C HIS A 571 -12.02 -5.47 11.09
N VAL A 572 -11.01 -6.29 10.79
CA VAL A 572 -9.62 -5.85 10.62
C VAL A 572 -9.19 -6.15 9.19
N ILE A 573 -8.88 -5.11 8.42
CA ILE A 573 -8.37 -5.26 7.05
C ILE A 573 -6.85 -5.43 7.10
N ILE A 574 -6.36 -6.51 6.50
CA ILE A 574 -4.94 -6.86 6.40
C ILE A 574 -4.60 -7.27 4.96
N GLY A 575 -3.31 -7.40 4.64
CA GLY A 575 -2.82 -7.61 3.28
C GLY A 575 -1.96 -6.45 2.80
N GLU A 576 -1.21 -6.65 1.72
CA GLU A 576 -0.21 -5.67 1.25
C GLU A 576 -0.78 -4.27 1.01
N ALA A 577 -2.01 -4.14 0.48
CA ALA A 577 -2.67 -2.85 0.30
C ALA A 577 -2.89 -2.05 1.61
N ALA A 578 -2.85 -2.74 2.76
CA ALA A 578 -3.01 -2.16 4.08
C ALA A 578 -1.66 -2.04 4.83
N SER A 579 -0.58 -1.81 4.06
CA SER A 579 0.80 -1.51 4.48
C SER A 579 1.40 -0.39 3.61
N ALA A 580 2.59 0.11 3.94
CA ALA A 580 3.34 1.01 3.07
C ALA A 580 4.18 0.30 2.00
N HIS A 581 4.26 -1.03 2.04
CA HIS A 581 5.14 -1.84 1.20
C HIS A 581 4.30 -2.68 0.21
N HIS A 582 3.66 -1.98 -0.73
CA HIS A 582 2.81 -2.59 -1.74
C HIS A 582 3.58 -3.55 -2.65
N ALA A 583 2.87 -4.52 -3.25
CA ALA A 583 3.44 -5.53 -4.15
C ALA A 583 4.50 -6.49 -3.54
N TRP A 584 4.85 -6.33 -2.26
CA TRP A 584 5.82 -7.17 -1.56
C TRP A 584 5.18 -8.07 -0.50
N VAL A 585 5.82 -9.21 -0.23
CA VAL A 585 5.43 -10.12 0.86
C VAL A 585 5.52 -9.42 2.21
N VAL A 586 6.53 -8.56 2.41
CA VAL A 586 6.73 -7.85 3.69
C VAL A 586 5.53 -7.00 4.08
N GLY A 587 4.91 -6.28 3.14
CA GLY A 587 3.70 -5.50 3.41
C GLY A 587 2.51 -6.35 3.90
N ALA A 588 2.38 -7.56 3.39
CA ALA A 588 1.38 -8.52 3.88
C ALA A 588 1.68 -8.98 5.32
N LEU A 589 2.95 -9.12 5.71
CA LEU A 589 3.35 -9.48 7.07
C LEU A 589 3.14 -8.32 8.04
N GLU A 590 3.51 -7.11 7.63
CA GLU A 590 3.41 -5.90 8.45
C GLU A 590 1.97 -5.50 8.73
N SER A 591 1.11 -5.55 7.71
CA SER A 591 -0.32 -5.33 7.87
C SER A 591 -0.96 -6.34 8.84
N ALA A 592 -0.53 -7.60 8.84
CA ALA A 592 -0.98 -8.62 9.79
C ALA A 592 -0.53 -8.31 11.23
N VAL A 593 0.74 -7.90 11.43
CA VAL A 593 1.24 -7.48 12.75
C VAL A 593 0.48 -6.27 13.28
N ARG A 594 0.29 -5.24 12.45
CA ARG A 594 -0.56 -4.08 12.76
C ARG A 594 -1.98 -4.53 13.14
N GLY A 595 -2.59 -5.37 12.31
CA GLY A 595 -3.97 -5.82 12.50
C GLY A 595 -4.15 -6.57 13.83
N VAL A 596 -3.24 -7.49 14.16
CA VAL A 596 -3.29 -8.24 15.42
C VAL A 596 -3.09 -7.30 16.60
N TYR A 597 -2.13 -6.38 16.53
CA TYR A 597 -1.95 -5.37 17.56
C TYR A 597 -3.21 -4.53 17.80
N GLN A 598 -3.86 -4.06 16.72
CA GLN A 598 -5.11 -3.29 16.82
C GLN A 598 -6.23 -4.12 17.46
N PHE A 599 -6.37 -5.40 17.07
CA PHE A 599 -7.30 -6.33 17.70
C PHE A 599 -7.06 -6.47 19.21
N LEU A 600 -5.81 -6.75 19.61
CA LEU A 600 -5.41 -6.88 21.01
C LEU A 600 -5.68 -5.60 21.79
N PHE A 601 -5.27 -4.45 21.23
CA PHE A 601 -5.43 -3.14 21.85
C PHE A 601 -6.92 -2.87 22.15
N LYS A 602 -7.80 -3.11 21.18
CA LYS A 602 -9.25 -2.90 21.33
C LYS A 602 -9.89 -3.87 22.34
N HIS A 603 -9.31 -5.05 22.55
CA HIS A 603 -9.82 -6.06 23.50
C HIS A 603 -9.09 -6.08 24.84
N SER A 604 -8.05 -5.27 25.04
CA SER A 604 -7.21 -5.25 26.24
C SER A 604 -7.98 -5.01 27.54
N HIS A 605 -9.06 -4.23 27.50
CA HIS A 605 -9.91 -3.97 28.66
C HIS A 605 -10.86 -5.13 29.03
N ARG A 606 -11.00 -6.13 28.15
CA ARG A 606 -11.85 -7.33 28.34
C ARG A 606 -11.04 -8.62 28.46
N SER A 607 -9.73 -8.59 28.27
CA SER A 607 -8.87 -9.77 28.39
C SER A 607 -7.51 -9.38 28.92
N ARG A 608 -7.15 -9.95 30.07
CA ARG A 608 -5.84 -9.73 30.70
C ARG A 608 -4.69 -10.20 29.80
N ALA A 609 -4.87 -11.30 29.06
CA ALA A 609 -3.90 -11.80 28.10
C ALA A 609 -3.69 -10.82 26.93
N ALA A 610 -4.79 -10.30 26.36
CA ALA A 610 -4.72 -9.28 25.31
C ALA A 610 -4.01 -8.00 25.80
N CYS A 611 -4.30 -7.57 27.03
CA CYS A 611 -3.62 -6.41 27.65
C CYS A 611 -2.10 -6.60 27.74
N LYS A 612 -1.64 -7.76 28.23
CA LYS A 612 -0.21 -8.08 28.33
C LYS A 612 0.47 -8.10 26.96
N ALA A 613 -0.16 -8.74 25.97
CA ALA A 613 0.37 -8.80 24.61
C ALA A 613 0.44 -7.39 23.97
N THR A 614 -0.58 -6.55 24.17
CA THR A 614 -0.55 -5.14 23.74
C THR A 614 0.60 -4.36 24.37
N GLU A 615 0.85 -4.53 25.67
CA GLU A 615 2.01 -3.91 26.33
C GLU A 615 3.31 -4.38 25.70
N ALA A 616 3.45 -5.69 25.43
CA ALA A 616 4.66 -6.21 24.80
C ALA A 616 4.92 -5.57 23.43
N TYR A 617 3.90 -5.39 22.59
CA TYR A 617 4.03 -4.64 21.34
C TYR A 617 4.42 -3.17 21.54
N ASN A 618 3.85 -2.49 22.55
CA ASN A 618 4.15 -1.09 22.80
C ASN A 618 5.61 -0.85 23.22
N TYR A 619 6.23 -1.85 23.84
CA TYR A 619 7.64 -1.82 24.25
C TYR A 619 8.55 -2.63 23.32
N ASP A 620 8.06 -3.02 22.13
CA ASP A 620 8.83 -3.80 21.13
C ASP A 620 9.44 -5.09 21.69
N ASN A 621 8.77 -5.71 22.66
CA ASN A 621 9.14 -6.98 23.28
C ASN A 621 8.62 -8.21 22.49
N VAL A 622 7.77 -8.01 21.49
CA VAL A 622 7.37 -9.08 20.55
C VAL A 622 8.42 -9.15 19.44
N PRO A 623 9.16 -10.27 19.31
CA PRO A 623 10.28 -10.38 18.39
C PRO A 623 9.83 -10.57 16.93
N ALA A 624 10.75 -10.31 16.00
CA ALA A 624 10.59 -10.69 14.60
C ALA A 624 10.38 -12.22 14.46
N PRO A 625 9.51 -12.68 13.55
CA PRO A 625 8.75 -11.89 12.56
C PRO A 625 7.45 -11.27 13.10
N PHE A 626 7.01 -11.65 14.31
CA PHE A 626 5.68 -11.33 14.84
C PHE A 626 5.55 -9.90 15.39
N GLY A 627 6.68 -9.23 15.60
CA GLY A 627 6.86 -7.81 15.87
C GLY A 627 8.22 -7.36 15.32
N PRO A 628 8.71 -6.16 15.62
CA PRO A 628 7.97 -5.04 16.21
C PRO A 628 6.85 -4.55 15.28
N LEU A 629 6.11 -3.53 15.71
CA LEU A 629 5.18 -2.82 14.81
C LEU A 629 5.95 -2.18 13.64
N PRO A 630 5.33 -2.05 12.45
CA PRO A 630 5.93 -1.36 11.31
C PRO A 630 6.36 0.06 11.68
N ALA A 631 7.48 0.52 11.16
CA ALA A 631 8.12 1.77 11.62
C ALA A 631 7.31 3.02 11.25
N GLU A 632 6.59 2.96 10.15
CA GLU A 632 5.69 3.98 9.61
C GLU A 632 4.31 3.97 10.27
N TYR A 633 3.99 2.93 11.05
CA TYR A 633 2.74 2.88 11.80
C TYR A 633 2.76 3.88 12.96
N ASP A 634 2.04 5.00 12.79
CA ASP A 634 1.91 6.00 13.85
C ASP A 634 0.99 5.51 14.97
N ARG A 635 1.63 4.96 16.02
CA ARG A 635 0.96 4.57 17.27
C ARG A 635 0.09 5.72 17.82
N THR A 636 0.48 6.99 17.66
CA THR A 636 -0.19 8.13 18.31
C THR A 636 -1.43 8.66 17.59
N GLN A 637 -1.57 8.42 16.28
CA GLN A 637 -2.74 8.86 15.51
C GLN A 637 -3.91 7.86 15.56
N GLU A 638 -3.63 6.60 15.85
CA GLU A 638 -4.64 5.52 15.94
C GLU A 638 -4.81 4.97 17.37
N VAL A 639 -3.83 5.21 18.24
CA VAL A 639 -3.78 4.79 19.64
C VAL A 639 -3.45 5.99 20.53
N THR A 640 -4.45 6.79 20.91
CA THR A 640 -4.27 7.69 22.05
C THR A 640 -4.17 6.86 23.33
N ILE A 641 -2.93 6.69 23.81
CA ILE A 641 -2.57 6.19 25.15
C ILE A 641 -2.46 7.41 26.08
N PRO A 642 -3.15 7.45 27.22
CA PRO A 642 -2.67 8.18 28.38
C PRO A 642 -1.99 7.19 29.33
N CYS A 643 -0.66 7.27 29.44
CA CYS A 643 0.05 6.57 30.50
C CYS A 643 0.25 7.55 31.66
N SER A 644 -0.38 7.21 32.79
CA SER A 644 0.09 7.36 34.18
C SER A 644 1.06 8.50 34.53
N GLU A 645 0.56 9.45 35.32
CA GLU A 645 1.30 9.92 36.50
C GLU A 645 0.43 9.67 37.74
N HIS A 646 0.95 8.87 38.67
CA HIS A 646 0.47 8.83 40.06
C HIS A 646 1.29 9.85 40.86
N GLY A 647 0.61 10.77 41.56
CA GLY A 647 1.26 11.61 42.56
C GLY A 647 0.47 12.86 42.93
N HIS A 648 -0.43 12.72 43.91
CA HIS A 648 -1.01 13.73 44.82
C HIS A 648 -0.78 15.24 44.56
N SER A 649 -1.86 16.03 44.50
CA SER A 649 -2.20 17.07 45.50
C SER A 649 -3.40 17.95 45.06
N HIS A 650 -4.01 18.62 46.03
CA HIS A 650 -5.33 19.27 46.00
C HIS A 650 -5.40 20.65 45.30
N GLY A 651 -6.56 20.92 44.65
CA GLY A 651 -7.26 22.22 44.51
C GLY A 651 -6.83 23.20 43.39
N PRO A 652 -7.57 24.32 43.15
CA PRO A 652 -9.02 24.53 43.02
C PRO A 652 -9.43 24.93 41.57
N GLY A 653 -10.75 25.05 41.33
CA GLY A 653 -11.37 25.15 40.01
C GLY A 653 -10.83 26.19 39.00
N VAL A 654 -10.82 25.80 37.74
CA VAL A 654 -10.40 26.64 36.60
C VAL A 654 -11.62 27.22 35.89
N VAL A 655 -11.69 28.55 35.84
CA VAL A 655 -12.60 29.37 35.03
C VAL A 655 -12.11 29.34 33.58
N ALA A 656 -13.00 29.10 32.62
CA ALA A 656 -12.68 29.02 31.20
C ALA A 656 -12.24 30.40 30.65
N GLN A 657 -11.03 30.47 30.10
CA GLN A 657 -10.54 31.63 29.34
C GLN A 657 -10.81 31.42 27.84
N THR A 658 -11.46 32.38 27.19
CA THR A 658 -11.70 32.42 25.74
C THR A 658 -10.46 32.93 25.00
N SER A 659 -10.09 32.31 23.87
CA SER A 659 -8.92 32.73 23.10
C SER A 659 -9.20 34.02 22.32
N ALA A 660 -8.21 34.93 22.29
CA ALA A 660 -8.31 36.24 21.62
C ALA A 660 -8.65 36.14 20.12
N ILE A 661 -8.25 35.05 19.45
CA ILE A 661 -8.57 34.79 18.03
C ILE A 661 -10.07 34.54 17.84
N GLY A 662 -10.73 33.87 18.79
CA GLY A 662 -12.17 33.61 18.75
C GLY A 662 -13.01 34.88 18.87
N GLU A 663 -12.56 35.85 19.70
CA GLU A 663 -13.26 37.12 19.86
C GLU A 663 -13.04 38.08 18.68
N ILE A 664 -11.86 38.05 18.04
CA ILE A 664 -11.60 38.80 16.78
C ILE A 664 -12.51 38.31 15.65
N ALA A 665 -12.71 36.99 15.53
CA ALA A 665 -13.62 36.42 14.53
C ALA A 665 -15.09 36.84 14.79
N ARG A 666 -15.52 36.91 16.05
CA ARG A 666 -16.86 37.41 16.41
C ARG A 666 -17.04 38.89 16.08
N LEU A 667 -16.00 39.70 16.30
CA LEU A 667 -15.96 41.11 15.92
C LEU A 667 -16.13 41.31 14.42
N GLN A 668 -15.41 40.53 13.60
CA GLN A 668 -15.52 40.61 12.14
C GLN A 668 -16.91 40.21 11.65
N VAL A 669 -17.47 39.14 12.19
CA VAL A 669 -18.84 38.71 11.85
C VAL A 669 -19.87 39.77 12.24
N TRP A 670 -19.72 40.41 13.40
CA TRP A 670 -20.62 41.47 13.83
C TRP A 670 -20.47 42.74 12.97
N GLN A 671 -19.25 43.15 12.61
CA GLN A 671 -19.02 44.31 11.74
C GLN A 671 -19.67 44.11 10.37
N GLU A 672 -19.49 42.92 9.78
CA GLU A 672 -20.11 42.60 8.50
C GLU A 672 -21.64 42.50 8.59
N THR A 673 -22.15 41.94 9.69
CA THR A 673 -23.60 41.87 9.91
C THR A 673 -24.23 43.26 10.00
N ASN A 674 -23.60 44.21 10.69
CA ASN A 674 -24.12 45.57 10.80
C ASN A 674 -23.92 46.38 9.52
N ARG A 675 -22.82 46.16 8.79
CA ARG A 675 -22.59 46.77 7.49
C ARG A 675 -23.70 46.37 6.51
N LEU A 676 -24.01 45.09 6.46
CA LEU A 676 -25.09 44.55 5.61
C LEU A 676 -26.46 45.12 6.00
N LYS A 677 -26.75 45.29 7.30
CA LYS A 677 -28.00 45.90 7.76
C LYS A 677 -28.13 47.39 7.41
N GLN A 678 -27.00 48.09 7.32
CA GLN A 678 -26.98 49.50 6.88
C GLN A 678 -27.09 49.63 5.35
N GLY A 679 -27.02 48.52 4.61
CA GLY A 679 -27.27 48.49 3.16
C GLY A 679 -26.17 49.15 2.31
N GLY A 680 -24.96 49.28 2.84
CA GLY A 680 -23.83 49.95 2.17
C GLY A 680 -22.56 49.10 2.09
N ASP A 681 -21.65 49.48 1.20
CA ASP A 681 -20.36 48.79 0.99
C ASP A 681 -19.34 49.02 2.12
N ARG A 682 -19.62 49.94 3.05
CA ARG A 682 -18.80 50.22 4.24
C ARG A 682 -19.69 50.38 5.46
N LEU A 683 -19.17 49.96 6.62
CA LEU A 683 -19.84 50.13 7.91
C LEU A 683 -19.80 51.61 8.29
N ASP A 684 -20.96 52.22 8.51
CA ASP A 684 -21.11 53.58 9.02
C ASP A 684 -21.19 53.53 10.56
N PRO A 685 -20.12 53.95 11.27
CA PRO A 685 -20.04 53.85 12.73
C PRO A 685 -21.06 54.76 13.45
N ASP A 686 -21.49 55.87 12.82
CA ASP A 686 -22.44 56.82 13.42
C ASP A 686 -23.87 56.25 13.48
N ARG A 687 -24.12 55.15 12.77
CA ARG A 687 -25.39 54.43 12.72
C ARG A 687 -25.41 53.18 13.62
N ILE A 688 -24.39 52.98 14.44
CA ILE A 688 -24.32 51.88 15.40
C ILE A 688 -24.76 52.41 16.77
N SER A 689 -25.84 51.86 17.32
CA SER A 689 -26.27 52.23 18.67
C SER A 689 -25.30 51.69 19.72
N GLU A 690 -25.14 52.44 20.82
CA GLU A 690 -24.26 52.06 21.94
C GLU A 690 -24.66 50.70 22.54
N GLU A 691 -25.96 50.38 22.56
CA GLU A 691 -26.47 49.06 22.95
C GLU A 691 -26.04 47.93 21.99
N ALA A 692 -25.95 48.21 20.68
CA ALA A 692 -25.51 47.21 19.70
C ALA A 692 -24.00 46.91 19.80
N ALA A 693 -23.20 47.90 20.22
CA ALA A 693 -21.76 47.77 20.40
C ALA A 693 -21.34 47.22 21.78
N ARG A 694 -22.19 47.39 22.81
CA ARG A 694 -21.92 47.04 24.21
C ARG A 694 -21.43 45.59 24.45
N PRO A 695 -21.95 44.54 23.76
CA PRO A 695 -21.47 43.17 23.96
C PRO A 695 -20.02 42.97 23.50
N ILE A 696 -19.61 43.66 22.43
CA ILE A 696 -18.27 43.58 21.87
C ILE A 696 -17.29 44.44 22.66
N LEU A 697 -17.70 45.63 23.12
CA LEU A 697 -16.86 46.45 23.98
C LEU A 697 -16.52 45.72 25.28
N ARG A 698 -17.48 45.02 25.89
CA ARG A 698 -17.22 44.12 27.03
C ARG A 698 -16.30 42.96 26.70
N ALA A 699 -16.43 42.35 25.52
CA ALA A 699 -15.57 41.25 25.09
C ALA A 699 -14.12 41.73 24.84
N ILE A 700 -13.95 42.95 24.32
CA ILE A 700 -12.64 43.59 24.14
C ILE A 700 -12.03 43.95 25.50
N GLU A 701 -12.80 44.54 26.41
CA GLU A 701 -12.34 44.85 27.79
C GLU A 701 -11.87 43.57 28.51
N GLN A 702 -12.63 42.49 28.41
CA GLN A 702 -12.28 41.19 28.99
C GLN A 702 -11.06 40.54 28.32
N ALA A 703 -10.87 40.73 27.00
CA ALA A 703 -9.70 40.23 26.28
C ALA A 703 -8.42 41.04 26.60
N ILE A 704 -8.56 42.34 26.88
CA ILE A 704 -7.45 43.21 27.30
C ILE A 704 -7.02 42.90 28.74
N GLU A 705 -7.98 42.65 29.66
CA GLU A 705 -7.68 42.24 31.04
C GLU A 705 -7.03 40.85 31.14
N ALA A 706 -7.23 39.96 30.15
CA ALA A 706 -6.72 38.60 30.13
C ALA A 706 -5.31 38.43 29.50
N SER A 707 -4.67 39.52 29.05
CA SER A 707 -3.36 39.47 28.38
C SER A 707 -2.23 39.93 29.32
N PRO A 708 -1.27 39.06 29.73
CA PRO A 708 -0.15 39.46 30.57
C PRO A 708 0.89 40.22 29.71
N LEU A 709 0.83 41.55 29.72
CA LEU A 709 1.93 42.40 29.28
C LEU A 709 3.02 42.43 30.37
N THR A 710 4.07 41.64 30.22
CA THR A 710 5.34 41.91 30.93
C THR A 710 6.22 42.82 30.05
N PRO A 711 6.80 43.92 30.57
CA PRO A 711 7.61 44.85 29.78
C PRO A 711 8.99 44.24 29.43
N LEU A 712 9.50 44.58 28.24
CA LEU A 712 10.87 44.29 27.81
C LEU A 712 11.91 44.92 28.77
N PRO A 713 13.05 44.25 29.03
CA PRO A 713 14.09 44.80 29.89
C PRO A 713 14.82 45.97 29.20
N HIS A 714 15.05 47.03 29.96
CA HIS A 714 15.85 48.20 29.59
C HIS A 714 17.28 47.80 29.22
N HIS A 715 17.65 47.95 27.95
CA HIS A 715 19.04 48.16 27.56
C HIS A 715 19.36 49.65 27.71
N ASN A 716 20.20 49.97 28.70
CA ASN A 716 20.95 51.22 28.77
C ASN A 716 21.85 51.33 27.53
N GLY A 717 21.50 52.23 26.63
CA GLY A 717 22.34 52.70 25.53
C GLY A 717 22.12 54.19 25.38
N GLY A 718 22.99 54.97 26.03
CA GLY A 718 22.90 56.42 26.08
C GLY A 718 22.98 57.08 24.71
N VAL A 719 22.24 58.17 24.60
CA VAL A 719 22.32 59.20 23.57
C VAL A 719 23.75 59.70 23.44
N VAL A 720 24.34 59.64 22.23
CA VAL A 720 25.26 60.67 21.74
C VAL A 720 25.07 60.89 20.23
N ALA A 721 24.55 62.08 19.94
CA ALA A 721 24.74 63.00 18.81
C ALA A 721 25.39 62.54 17.48
N ALA A 722 24.67 62.88 16.41
CA ALA A 722 25.08 63.66 15.23
C ALA A 722 26.52 63.53 14.66
N GLY A 723 26.60 63.25 13.36
CA GLY A 723 27.59 63.86 12.47
C GLY A 723 28.31 62.90 11.53
N ALA A 724 28.20 63.22 10.23
CA ALA A 724 28.95 62.73 9.05
C ALA A 724 28.61 61.32 8.52
#